data_AF-A0A7S4MTW5-F1
#
_entry.id   AF-A0A7S4MTW5-F1
#
_cell.length_a   1.000
_cell.length_b   1.000
_cell.length_c   1.000
_cell.angle_alpha   90.00
_cell.angle_beta   90.00
_cell.angle_gamma   90.00
#
_symmetry.space_group_name_H-M   'P 1'
#
loop_
_entity.id
_entity.type
_entity.pdbx_description
1 polymer ?
#
loop_
_entity_poly.entity_id
_entity_poly.type
_entity_poly.pdbx_seq_one_letter_code
_entity_poly.pdbx_strand_id
1 'polypeptide(L)'
;EHAPSAAAPPPRVVEGGDDSPPDGSDSDDGSTTAIPEEVSAMFDTLASEATKPDLVRYRLLWRNLRGALARVERHEEELGEKEKATKSEELEERLSREESLLKKSEAEVDLDELERELERAQLELDEVERAEAVSAQELRRLHDLRGELEDRADVMMIENEDLVRPEMVRLRAELNSLAEEKEDADKRLTKESAHLESIRDALRSVEEGRDEARRSIVEKKTVLVSASSEPKHGRKERGETEKAISATKADMRKVNDDIKRLDDDIAEVKAKTLGADGEKLVLDEKADSQQDAVNYQKGRLSTVAQSLENERSKQHSLAARRLEIEVALREANEGIRHKTTTATLEKKHLEVAKRTYVKKRQAADKSRNIMPTLRAKMQEHQDILCTFEKEKAAQGKEIYRMKEEIDVGIVRLVKREGIEKGMSDELKDVAEEVEEIEADIEHWQTEEKKFSKIVSIMNAQREAKQRKSVRLVQDHVDVTDQMKLKKLSVMDLTKTCCETCKRIGELTALYAEVENERNECAALIRTTADASGKMKMRIEDMQNEMAKLRAGSADKLAILSKERDTHESSCTSRAALRAERSIAWTMCREKQDELELQAVQVDKLNSTVSSLQRDMLRLTARNERLSNAKRRMADQLEDRKKELHRLYQRANLYEHALKRGDIAVQRKREDIRMLKLQRAEITRHLEAKKRNMSNAQIYREKIDFTQRELGIEKSKTQQLCKDLEEPENTERWNGLSCNDEEDCPEEDHVLARNTILERRLSDNKELLLEKELILDEVTGLTQELQKRVSAERDAAQPLVRKANESRSKLQTITRSMMALVSELSMYQATALKLEEERSTQEWSLDEAQRAVDQGEAPNEEAARELSCMEAMAIERQKELNLTRYVIHYPAKNTLRTTAEPRPTAYIPDEGLGLGLPKPFGGMPPFKPTLPGSTMRHTLSIEERDCL
;
A
#
# COMPACT_ATOMS: atom_id res chain seq x y z
N GLU A 1 -9.78 37.34 31.05
CA GLU A 1 -9.20 37.11 32.40
C GLU A 1 -10.16 36.29 33.26
N HIS A 2 -9.76 35.82 34.46
CA HIS A 2 -10.59 35.03 35.38
C HIS A 2 -10.47 35.50 36.83
N ALA A 3 -11.60 35.63 37.54
CA ALA A 3 -11.79 35.43 38.99
C ALA A 3 -13.27 35.68 39.39
N PRO A 4 -13.79 35.14 40.51
CA PRO A 4 -13.72 33.72 40.88
C PRO A 4 -15.02 33.17 41.55
N SER A 5 -15.07 31.84 41.73
CA SER A 5 -15.60 31.14 42.92
C SER A 5 -17.00 31.46 43.49
N ALA A 6 -17.94 30.50 43.40
CA ALA A 6 -18.27 29.60 44.53
C ALA A 6 -19.44 28.66 44.21
N ALA A 7 -19.27 27.35 44.44
CA ALA A 7 -20.36 26.37 44.46
C ALA A 7 -20.15 25.37 45.61
N ALA A 8 -21.22 25.02 46.33
CA ALA A 8 -21.20 24.12 47.49
C ALA A 8 -21.87 22.77 47.16
N PRO A 9 -21.47 21.65 47.81
CA PRO A 9 -21.90 20.31 47.41
C PRO A 9 -23.23 19.86 48.07
N PRO A 10 -23.96 18.92 47.45
CA PRO A 10 -25.16 18.30 48.03
C PRO A 10 -24.83 17.06 48.90
N PRO A 11 -25.59 16.81 49.98
CA PRO A 11 -25.59 15.52 50.66
C PRO A 11 -26.96 14.81 50.67
N ARG A 12 -26.95 13.58 50.17
CA ARG A 12 -27.70 12.36 50.58
C ARG A 12 -29.08 12.46 51.28
N VAL A 13 -30.01 11.66 50.73
CA VAL A 13 -31.21 11.13 51.39
C VAL A 13 -30.87 10.31 52.65
N VAL A 14 -31.69 10.43 53.69
CA VAL A 14 -31.86 9.47 54.80
C VAL A 14 -33.37 9.37 55.11
N GLU A 15 -33.82 8.21 55.60
CA GLU A 15 -35.23 7.87 55.84
C GLU A 15 -35.68 8.14 57.29
N GLY A 16 -36.99 8.31 57.49
CA GLY A 16 -37.69 7.95 58.75
C GLY A 16 -37.98 9.09 59.74
N GLY A 17 -39.17 9.04 60.33
CA GLY A 17 -39.62 9.90 61.44
C GLY A 17 -41.12 10.17 61.42
N ASP A 18 -41.86 9.59 62.38
CA ASP A 18 -43.18 10.10 62.79
C ASP A 18 -42.98 11.41 63.56
N ASP A 19 -43.93 12.35 63.46
CA ASP A 19 -44.38 13.09 64.66
C ASP A 19 -45.77 13.75 64.50
N SER A 20 -46.28 14.28 65.61
CA SER A 20 -47.69 14.63 65.85
C SER A 20 -48.09 16.06 65.42
N PRO A 21 -49.38 16.35 65.19
CA PRO A 21 -49.85 17.71 64.95
C PRO A 21 -49.91 18.55 66.25
N PRO A 22 -49.72 19.87 66.19
CA PRO A 22 -49.94 20.78 67.32
C PRO A 22 -51.38 21.32 67.36
N ASP A 23 -51.98 21.33 68.55
CA ASP A 23 -53.24 22.01 68.86
C ASP A 23 -53.07 23.53 69.07
N GLY A 24 -54.18 24.26 68.92
CA GLY A 24 -54.57 25.26 69.92
C GLY A 24 -54.25 26.74 69.67
N SER A 25 -55.30 27.52 69.39
CA SER A 25 -55.43 28.90 69.90
C SER A 25 -56.91 29.31 69.97
N ASP A 26 -57.51 29.21 71.15
CA ASP A 26 -58.89 29.65 71.41
C ASP A 26 -59.01 31.18 71.47
N SER A 27 -60.10 31.73 70.93
CA SER A 27 -60.67 33.02 71.37
C SER A 27 -62.10 33.24 70.80
N ASP A 28 -63.10 32.55 71.33
CA ASP A 28 -64.52 32.72 70.94
C ASP A 28 -65.31 33.45 72.04
N ASP A 29 -65.19 34.78 72.08
CA ASP A 29 -65.68 35.65 73.17
C ASP A 29 -67.21 35.94 73.07
N GLY A 30 -68.01 34.88 73.03
CA GLY A 30 -69.48 34.89 72.90
C GLY A 30 -70.24 35.35 74.16
N SER A 31 -69.86 36.48 74.76
CA SER A 31 -70.37 36.96 76.07
C SER A 31 -71.87 37.32 76.07
N THR A 32 -72.72 36.31 76.26
CA THR A 32 -74.18 36.46 76.30
C THR A 32 -74.64 36.92 77.69
N THR A 33 -74.75 38.23 77.91
CA THR A 33 -75.19 38.80 79.19
C THR A 33 -76.69 38.59 79.42
N ALA A 34 -77.04 37.53 80.13
CA ALA A 34 -78.38 37.36 80.69
C ALA A 34 -78.66 38.43 81.76
N ILE A 35 -79.80 39.11 81.66
CA ILE A 35 -80.30 40.05 82.68
C ILE A 35 -81.44 39.36 83.47
N PRO A 36 -81.50 39.42 84.82
CA PRO A 36 -82.26 38.44 85.60
C PRO A 36 -83.80 38.61 85.58
N GLU A 37 -84.50 37.49 85.71
CA GLU A 37 -85.98 37.41 85.75
C GLU A 37 -86.62 38.02 87.02
N GLU A 38 -85.81 38.36 88.03
CA GLU A 38 -86.23 38.75 89.39
C GLU A 38 -87.14 39.99 89.45
N VAL A 39 -87.07 40.87 88.44
CA VAL A 39 -87.93 42.08 88.37
C VAL A 39 -89.41 41.73 88.14
N SER A 40 -89.72 40.58 87.51
CA SER A 40 -91.12 40.16 87.32
C SER A 40 -91.74 39.62 88.61
N ALA A 41 -90.96 38.89 89.42
CA ALA A 41 -91.46 38.23 90.63
C ALA A 41 -91.87 39.21 91.75
N MET A 42 -91.21 40.38 91.85
CA MET A 42 -91.55 41.39 92.86
C MET A 42 -92.86 42.14 92.57
N PHE A 43 -93.37 42.15 91.34
CA PHE A 43 -94.53 42.97 91.00
C PHE A 43 -95.88 42.24 91.17
N ASP A 44 -95.93 40.92 91.00
CA ASP A 44 -97.16 40.16 91.21
C ASP A 44 -97.53 40.03 92.70
N THR A 45 -96.55 40.07 93.60
CA THR A 45 -96.79 40.17 95.05
C THR A 45 -97.33 41.55 95.44
N LEU A 46 -96.76 42.63 94.91
CA LEU A 46 -97.24 44.01 95.11
C LEU A 46 -98.58 44.33 94.42
N ALA A 47 -99.10 43.46 93.54
CA ALA A 47 -100.39 43.64 92.89
C ALA A 47 -101.60 43.22 93.77
N SER A 48 -101.37 42.67 94.95
CA SER A 48 -102.40 42.05 95.81
C SER A 48 -103.07 43.01 96.81
N GLU A 49 -102.46 44.15 97.16
CA GLU A 49 -103.01 45.10 98.15
C GLU A 49 -102.97 46.57 97.69
N ALA A 50 -103.93 47.36 98.23
CA ALA A 50 -104.14 48.80 98.05
C ALA A 50 -104.64 49.31 96.66
N THR A 51 -105.26 50.49 96.67
CA THR A 51 -106.02 51.05 95.53
C THR A 51 -105.72 52.53 95.26
N LYS A 52 -105.48 52.90 93.99
CA LYS A 52 -105.80 54.21 93.34
C LYS A 52 -105.26 54.30 91.89
N PRO A 53 -105.74 55.24 91.04
CA PRO A 53 -105.61 55.15 89.58
C PRO A 53 -104.19 55.25 88.99
N ASP A 54 -103.20 55.69 89.75
CA ASP A 54 -101.82 55.80 89.27
C ASP A 54 -101.24 54.47 88.76
N LEU A 55 -101.68 53.33 89.32
CA LEU A 55 -101.26 52.00 88.87
C LEU A 55 -101.62 51.73 87.40
N VAL A 56 -102.74 52.29 86.90
CA VAL A 56 -103.14 52.17 85.49
C VAL A 56 -102.23 53.03 84.60
N ARG A 57 -101.87 54.22 85.06
CA ARG A 57 -100.92 55.12 84.36
C ARG A 57 -99.53 54.50 84.28
N TYR A 58 -99.05 53.90 85.37
CA TYR A 58 -97.78 53.15 85.38
C TYR A 58 -97.83 51.89 84.53
N ARG A 59 -98.92 51.10 84.54
CA ARG A 59 -99.08 49.94 83.61
C ARG A 59 -99.08 50.37 82.15
N LEU A 60 -99.71 51.50 81.81
CA LEU A 60 -99.70 52.02 80.43
C LEU A 60 -98.31 52.52 80.02
N LEU A 61 -97.61 53.23 80.90
CA LEU A 61 -96.21 53.62 80.72
C LEU A 61 -95.30 52.41 80.54
N TRP A 62 -95.41 51.38 81.39
CA TRP A 62 -94.63 50.14 81.28
C TRP A 62 -94.96 49.35 80.02
N ARG A 63 -96.23 49.29 79.60
CA ARG A 63 -96.61 48.64 78.34
C ARG A 63 -96.07 49.40 77.11
N ASN A 64 -96.04 50.73 77.17
CA ASN A 64 -95.43 51.55 76.13
C ASN A 64 -93.90 51.45 76.13
N LEU A 65 -93.27 51.35 77.32
CA LEU A 65 -91.83 51.17 77.49
C LEU A 65 -91.37 49.79 77.00
N ARG A 66 -92.04 48.71 77.44
CA ARG A 66 -91.77 47.33 76.98
C ARG A 66 -92.08 47.16 75.49
N GLY A 67 -93.10 47.86 74.99
CA GLY A 67 -93.39 47.95 73.56
C GLY A 67 -92.40 48.81 72.77
N ALA A 68 -91.63 49.69 73.42
CA ALA A 68 -90.52 50.42 72.81
C ALA A 68 -89.22 49.60 72.84
N LEU A 69 -88.91 48.95 73.97
CA LEU A 69 -87.81 48.00 74.11
C LEU A 69 -87.95 46.87 73.07
N ALA A 70 -89.11 46.22 72.96
CA ALA A 70 -89.38 45.20 71.94
C ALA A 70 -89.47 45.71 70.48
N ARG A 71 -89.21 47.01 70.24
CA ARG A 71 -88.90 47.60 68.92
C ARG A 71 -87.43 47.97 68.78
N VAL A 72 -86.76 48.37 69.87
CA VAL A 72 -85.30 48.56 69.92
C VAL A 72 -84.61 47.20 69.74
N GLU A 73 -84.96 46.20 70.55
CA GLU A 73 -84.48 44.81 70.46
C GLU A 73 -84.61 44.27 69.02
N ARG A 74 -85.78 44.44 68.39
CA ARG A 74 -85.99 44.03 66.98
C ARG A 74 -85.21 44.86 65.98
N HIS A 75 -85.01 46.15 66.20
CA HIS A 75 -84.15 46.95 65.32
C HIS A 75 -82.66 46.63 65.54
N GLU A 76 -82.25 46.20 66.73
CA GLU A 76 -80.89 45.70 67.03
C GLU A 76 -80.66 44.31 66.41
N GLU A 77 -81.66 43.41 66.44
CA GLU A 77 -81.67 42.16 65.68
C GLU A 77 -81.59 42.45 64.16
N GLU A 78 -82.48 43.28 63.62
CA GLU A 78 -82.47 43.69 62.21
C GLU A 78 -81.16 44.38 61.79
N LEU A 79 -80.52 45.15 62.68
CA LEU A 79 -79.22 45.79 62.42
C LEU A 79 -78.09 44.77 62.49
N GLY A 80 -78.11 43.84 63.44
CA GLY A 80 -77.13 42.75 63.55
C GLY A 80 -77.21 41.75 62.39
N GLU A 81 -78.41 41.48 61.86
CA GLU A 81 -78.60 40.72 60.62
C GLU A 81 -78.07 41.49 59.40
N LYS A 82 -78.36 42.79 59.29
CA LYS A 82 -77.80 43.64 58.21
C LYS A 82 -76.28 43.74 58.30
N GLU A 83 -75.71 43.86 59.50
CA GLU A 83 -74.25 43.93 59.71
C GLU A 83 -73.57 42.59 59.39
N LYS A 84 -74.22 41.45 59.68
CA LYS A 84 -73.75 40.13 59.24
C LYS A 84 -73.86 39.97 57.72
N ALA A 85 -74.95 40.43 57.11
CA ALA A 85 -75.13 40.40 55.65
C ALA A 85 -74.06 41.25 54.95
N THR A 86 -73.87 42.51 55.36
CA THR A 86 -72.83 43.38 54.77
C THR A 86 -71.42 42.86 55.00
N LYS A 87 -71.15 42.15 56.12
CA LYS A 87 -69.86 41.47 56.33
C LYS A 87 -69.69 40.24 55.43
N SER A 88 -70.76 39.49 55.13
CA SER A 88 -70.73 38.42 54.12
C SER A 88 -70.47 38.99 52.74
N GLU A 89 -71.21 40.02 52.34
CA GLU A 89 -71.05 40.73 51.07
C GLU A 89 -69.63 41.32 50.93
N GLU A 90 -69.10 41.97 51.97
CA GLU A 90 -67.71 42.46 51.98
C GLU A 90 -66.68 41.34 51.85
N LEU A 91 -66.92 40.16 52.45
CA LEU A 91 -66.01 39.01 52.34
C LEU A 91 -66.10 38.35 50.95
N GLU A 92 -67.30 38.21 50.38
CA GLU A 92 -67.51 37.72 49.02
C GLU A 92 -66.93 38.69 47.97
N GLU A 93 -67.07 40.00 48.17
CA GLU A 93 -66.40 41.01 47.36
C GLU A 93 -64.87 40.97 47.52
N ARG A 94 -64.33 40.71 48.72
CA ARG A 94 -62.87 40.58 48.93
C ARG A 94 -62.33 39.31 48.27
N LEU A 95 -62.97 38.16 48.48
CA LEU A 95 -62.60 36.88 47.86
C LEU A 95 -62.69 36.96 46.33
N SER A 96 -63.74 37.54 45.77
CA SER A 96 -63.85 37.73 44.31
C SER A 96 -62.83 38.75 43.76
N ARG A 97 -62.45 39.77 44.53
CA ARG A 97 -61.31 40.66 44.19
C ARG A 97 -59.98 39.91 44.22
N GLU A 98 -59.70 39.12 45.26
CA GLU A 98 -58.49 38.30 45.39
C GLU A 98 -58.40 37.22 44.31
N GLU A 99 -59.48 36.49 44.02
CA GLU A 99 -59.57 35.61 42.85
C GLU A 99 -59.30 36.35 41.53
N SER A 100 -59.80 37.59 41.38
CA SER A 100 -59.56 38.40 40.17
C SER A 100 -58.14 38.98 40.08
N LEU A 101 -57.37 38.93 41.18
CA LEU A 101 -55.97 39.31 41.23
C LEU A 101 -55.08 38.09 40.99
N LEU A 102 -55.40 36.95 41.63
CA LEU A 102 -54.75 35.67 41.36
C LEU A 102 -54.83 35.28 39.88
N LYS A 103 -56.03 35.33 39.29
CA LYS A 103 -56.25 35.06 37.85
C LYS A 103 -55.56 36.07 36.92
N LYS A 104 -55.16 37.26 37.42
CA LYS A 104 -54.30 38.20 36.68
C LYS A 104 -52.84 37.85 36.83
N SER A 105 -52.35 37.55 38.03
CA SER A 105 -50.97 37.09 38.23
C SER A 105 -50.68 35.76 37.54
N GLU A 106 -51.66 34.85 37.46
CA GLU A 106 -51.59 33.62 36.67
C GLU A 106 -51.48 33.95 35.17
N ALA A 107 -52.35 34.81 34.65
CA ALA A 107 -52.30 35.23 33.24
C ALA A 107 -51.07 36.09 32.89
N GLU A 108 -50.52 36.83 33.86
CA GLU A 108 -49.27 37.58 33.73
C GLU A 108 -48.09 36.60 33.67
N VAL A 109 -48.05 35.55 34.51
CA VAL A 109 -47.04 34.49 34.42
C VAL A 109 -47.16 33.68 33.13
N ASP A 110 -48.37 33.32 32.70
CA ASP A 110 -48.61 32.64 31.41
C ASP A 110 -48.10 33.49 30.23
N LEU A 111 -48.30 34.82 30.27
CA LEU A 111 -47.72 35.76 29.29
C LEU A 111 -46.20 35.80 29.38
N ASP A 112 -45.64 35.89 30.59
CA ASP A 112 -44.19 35.91 30.86
C ASP A 112 -43.49 34.60 30.39
N GLU A 113 -44.18 33.46 30.41
CA GLU A 113 -43.71 32.20 29.83
C GLU A 113 -43.84 32.17 28.31
N LEU A 114 -44.99 32.61 27.76
CA LEU A 114 -45.22 32.70 26.31
C LEU A 114 -44.30 33.69 25.60
N GLU A 115 -43.96 34.82 26.21
CA GLU A 115 -42.99 35.78 25.67
C GLU A 115 -41.58 35.16 25.64
N ARG A 116 -41.19 34.39 26.66
CA ARG A 116 -39.90 33.65 26.66
C ARG A 116 -39.88 32.48 25.68
N GLU A 117 -41.01 31.82 25.43
CA GLU A 117 -41.12 30.83 24.34
C GLU A 117 -41.05 31.51 22.96
N LEU A 118 -41.64 32.70 22.81
CA LEU A 118 -41.55 33.51 21.58
C LEU A 118 -40.10 33.96 21.33
N GLU A 119 -39.38 34.45 22.34
CA GLU A 119 -37.96 34.82 22.24
C GLU A 119 -37.08 33.64 21.85
N ARG A 120 -37.29 32.46 22.46
CA ARG A 120 -36.57 31.21 22.08
C ARG A 120 -36.86 30.81 20.64
N ALA A 121 -38.14 30.78 20.24
CA ALA A 121 -38.54 30.43 18.88
C ALA A 121 -38.04 31.45 17.84
N GLN A 122 -37.92 32.73 18.21
CA GLN A 122 -37.28 33.74 17.38
C GLN A 122 -35.78 33.45 17.25
N LEU A 123 -35.05 33.20 18.35
CA LEU A 123 -33.62 32.87 18.30
C LEU A 123 -33.33 31.58 17.50
N GLU A 124 -34.15 30.53 17.66
CA GLU A 124 -34.05 29.29 16.88
C GLU A 124 -34.28 29.55 15.37
N LEU A 125 -35.27 30.37 15.01
CA LEU A 125 -35.49 30.80 13.62
C LEU A 125 -34.29 31.61 13.08
N ASP A 126 -33.77 32.52 13.89
CA ASP A 126 -32.65 33.42 13.59
C ASP A 126 -31.32 32.62 13.41
N GLU A 127 -31.16 31.50 14.11
CA GLU A 127 -30.07 30.53 13.89
C GLU A 127 -30.29 29.67 12.63
N VAL A 128 -31.52 29.22 12.37
CA VAL A 128 -31.86 28.47 11.14
C VAL A 128 -31.68 29.34 9.89
N GLU A 129 -32.13 30.60 9.88
CA GLU A 129 -31.92 31.52 8.75
C GLU A 129 -30.43 31.78 8.50
N ARG A 130 -29.59 31.83 9.54
CA ARG A 130 -28.12 31.91 9.40
C ARG A 130 -27.53 30.64 8.82
N ALA A 131 -27.99 29.47 9.27
CA ALA A 131 -27.54 28.17 8.76
C ALA A 131 -27.97 27.96 7.29
N GLU A 132 -29.18 28.39 6.91
CA GLU A 132 -29.66 28.40 5.52
C GLU A 132 -28.86 29.40 4.67
N ALA A 133 -28.54 30.58 5.18
CA ALA A 133 -27.72 31.57 4.45
C ALA A 133 -26.29 31.07 4.18
N VAL A 134 -25.65 30.40 5.16
CA VAL A 134 -24.34 29.74 4.97
C VAL A 134 -24.47 28.60 3.97
N SER A 135 -25.44 27.70 4.15
CA SER A 135 -25.69 26.57 3.24
C SER A 135 -25.96 27.05 1.81
N ALA A 136 -26.70 28.15 1.63
CA ALA A 136 -26.95 28.76 0.33
C ALA A 136 -25.71 29.42 -0.28
N GLN A 137 -24.77 29.93 0.53
CA GLN A 137 -23.47 30.40 0.03
C GLN A 137 -22.57 29.23 -0.39
N GLU A 138 -22.57 28.13 0.36
CA GLU A 138 -21.82 26.92 0.02
C GLU A 138 -22.38 26.22 -1.23
N LEU A 139 -23.70 26.11 -1.35
CA LEU A 139 -24.36 25.60 -2.56
C LEU A 139 -24.05 26.45 -3.80
N ARG A 140 -23.94 27.78 -3.66
CA ARG A 140 -23.46 28.66 -4.75
C ARG A 140 -22.00 28.36 -5.10
N ARG A 141 -21.08 28.34 -4.13
CA ARG A 141 -19.67 27.98 -4.37
C ARG A 141 -19.52 26.61 -5.03
N LEU A 142 -20.30 25.62 -4.62
CA LEU A 142 -20.30 24.27 -5.22
C LEU A 142 -20.90 24.27 -6.63
N HIS A 143 -21.90 25.10 -6.91
CA HIS A 143 -22.45 25.29 -8.25
C HIS A 143 -21.45 26.00 -9.18
N ASP A 144 -20.78 27.04 -8.69
CA ASP A 144 -19.76 27.79 -9.44
C ASP A 144 -18.54 26.90 -9.72
N LEU A 145 -18.05 26.15 -8.72
CA LEU A 145 -16.97 25.18 -8.87
C LEU A 145 -17.36 24.01 -9.79
N ARG A 146 -18.63 23.56 -9.77
CA ARG A 146 -19.14 22.60 -10.74
C ARG A 146 -19.12 23.18 -12.16
N GLY A 147 -19.51 24.44 -12.33
CA GLY A 147 -19.39 25.15 -13.61
C GLY A 147 -17.94 25.18 -14.11
N GLU A 148 -16.99 25.59 -13.27
CA GLU A 148 -15.56 25.56 -13.63
C GLU A 148 -15.04 24.16 -13.98
N LEU A 149 -15.58 23.10 -13.36
CA LEU A 149 -15.19 21.72 -13.64
C LEU A 149 -15.86 21.18 -14.91
N GLU A 150 -17.09 21.61 -15.22
CA GLU A 150 -17.78 21.30 -16.46
C GLU A 150 -17.13 22.04 -17.65
N ASP A 151 -16.79 23.33 -17.51
CA ASP A 151 -16.01 24.09 -18.51
C ASP A 151 -14.64 23.44 -18.77
N ARG A 152 -13.93 23.00 -17.73
CA ARG A 152 -12.64 22.29 -17.88
C ARG A 152 -12.82 20.91 -18.52
N ALA A 153 -13.89 20.20 -18.20
CA ALA A 153 -14.20 18.91 -18.82
C ALA A 153 -14.51 19.09 -20.32
N ASP A 154 -15.29 20.10 -20.70
CA ASP A 154 -15.59 20.43 -22.09
C ASP A 154 -14.34 20.87 -22.86
N VAL A 155 -13.47 21.71 -22.27
CA VAL A 155 -12.16 22.05 -22.87
C VAL A 155 -11.30 20.81 -23.06
N MET A 156 -11.16 19.95 -22.04
CA MET A 156 -10.40 18.70 -22.19
C MET A 156 -11.05 17.73 -23.18
N MET A 157 -12.38 17.71 -23.33
CA MET A 157 -13.07 16.92 -24.34
C MET A 157 -12.80 17.47 -25.75
N ILE A 158 -12.79 18.79 -25.94
CA ILE A 158 -12.44 19.43 -27.21
C ILE A 158 -10.97 19.16 -27.57
N GLU A 159 -10.04 19.32 -26.63
CA GLU A 159 -8.61 19.02 -26.87
C GLU A 159 -8.37 17.54 -27.18
N ASN A 160 -9.05 16.62 -26.48
CA ASN A 160 -8.99 15.20 -26.80
C ASN A 160 -9.66 14.87 -28.14
N GLU A 161 -10.77 15.52 -28.50
CA GLU A 161 -11.37 15.36 -29.83
C GLU A 161 -10.45 15.88 -30.93
N ASP A 162 -9.84 17.06 -30.79
CA ASP A 162 -8.93 17.62 -31.80
C ASP A 162 -7.64 16.80 -31.97
N LEU A 163 -7.18 16.08 -30.94
CA LEU A 163 -6.07 15.12 -31.03
C LEU A 163 -6.50 13.75 -31.60
N VAL A 164 -7.65 13.22 -31.18
CA VAL A 164 -8.11 11.86 -31.55
C VAL A 164 -8.81 11.83 -32.91
N ARG A 165 -9.56 12.87 -33.28
CA ARG A 165 -10.30 12.97 -34.55
C ARG A 165 -9.40 12.85 -35.79
N PRO A 166 -8.22 13.49 -35.93
CA PRO A 166 -7.34 13.28 -37.08
C PRO A 166 -6.76 11.86 -37.16
N GLU A 167 -6.33 11.28 -36.03
CA GLU A 167 -5.88 9.88 -35.98
C GLU A 167 -7.02 8.89 -36.30
N MET A 168 -8.24 9.15 -35.81
CA MET A 168 -9.42 8.36 -36.18
C MET A 168 -9.80 8.52 -37.65
N VAL A 169 -9.55 9.68 -38.28
CA VAL A 169 -9.73 9.85 -39.73
C VAL A 169 -8.66 9.08 -40.50
N ARG A 170 -7.39 9.13 -40.07
CA ARG A 170 -6.28 8.34 -40.66
C ARG A 170 -6.56 6.83 -40.56
N LEU A 171 -6.89 6.33 -39.38
CA LEU A 171 -7.20 4.93 -39.14
C LEU A 171 -8.47 4.47 -39.87
N ARG A 172 -9.49 5.35 -40.05
CA ARG A 172 -10.66 5.05 -40.90
C ARG A 172 -10.29 4.99 -42.39
N ALA A 173 -9.39 5.85 -42.87
CA ALA A 173 -8.91 5.77 -44.24
C ALA A 173 -8.12 4.46 -44.48
N GLU A 174 -7.25 4.08 -43.55
CA GLU A 174 -6.46 2.84 -43.59
C GLU A 174 -7.37 1.59 -43.47
N LEU A 175 -8.39 1.61 -42.62
CA LEU A 175 -9.40 0.55 -42.55
C LEU A 175 -10.24 0.46 -43.83
N ASN A 176 -10.57 1.58 -44.47
CA ASN A 176 -11.30 1.59 -45.74
C ASN A 176 -10.44 1.04 -46.88
N SER A 177 -9.15 1.42 -47.01
CA SER A 177 -8.27 0.85 -48.03
C SER A 177 -8.04 -0.64 -47.81
N LEU A 178 -7.88 -1.09 -46.56
CA LEU A 178 -7.79 -2.53 -46.24
C LEU A 178 -9.12 -3.28 -46.50
N ALA A 179 -10.27 -2.61 -46.35
CA ALA A 179 -11.57 -3.18 -46.72
C ALA A 179 -11.74 -3.29 -48.24
N GLU A 180 -11.31 -2.28 -49.01
CA GLU A 180 -11.31 -2.30 -50.48
C GLU A 180 -10.34 -3.37 -51.01
N GLU A 181 -9.11 -3.44 -50.49
CA GLU A 181 -8.14 -4.51 -50.81
C GLU A 181 -8.70 -5.91 -50.50
N LYS A 182 -9.39 -6.06 -49.36
CA LYS A 182 -10.06 -7.31 -49.00
C LYS A 182 -11.23 -7.62 -49.95
N GLU A 183 -12.08 -6.65 -50.27
CA GLU A 183 -13.21 -6.87 -51.18
C GLU A 183 -12.71 -7.26 -52.58
N ASP A 184 -11.59 -6.70 -53.03
CA ASP A 184 -10.92 -7.08 -54.27
C ASP A 184 -10.20 -8.43 -54.20
N ALA A 185 -9.71 -8.84 -53.02
CA ALA A 185 -9.24 -10.20 -52.79
C ALA A 185 -10.39 -11.21 -52.81
N ASP A 186 -11.51 -10.93 -52.13
CA ASP A 186 -12.73 -11.75 -52.14
C ASP A 186 -13.32 -11.85 -53.56
N LYS A 187 -13.28 -10.77 -54.37
CA LYS A 187 -13.63 -10.77 -55.81
C LYS A 187 -12.67 -11.57 -56.70
N ARG A 188 -11.42 -11.78 -56.30
CA ARG A 188 -10.48 -12.68 -57.00
C ARG A 188 -10.75 -14.12 -56.58
N LEU A 189 -10.84 -14.37 -55.28
CA LEU A 189 -11.05 -15.70 -54.70
C LEU A 189 -12.40 -16.31 -55.13
N THR A 190 -13.46 -15.50 -55.30
CA THR A 190 -14.74 -15.95 -55.87
C THR A 190 -14.69 -16.25 -57.37
N LYS A 191 -13.86 -15.53 -58.15
CA LYS A 191 -13.61 -15.85 -59.57
C LYS A 191 -12.78 -17.12 -59.70
N GLU A 192 -11.76 -17.29 -58.86
CA GLU A 192 -10.94 -18.48 -58.78
C GLU A 192 -11.73 -19.69 -58.29
N SER A 193 -12.64 -19.55 -57.31
CA SER A 193 -13.51 -20.64 -56.87
C SER A 193 -14.50 -21.04 -57.97
N ALA A 194 -15.14 -20.08 -58.64
CA ALA A 194 -16.02 -20.36 -59.78
C ALA A 194 -15.27 -20.99 -60.97
N HIS A 195 -14.01 -20.58 -61.21
CA HIS A 195 -13.16 -21.21 -62.21
C HIS A 195 -12.76 -22.63 -61.82
N LEU A 196 -12.42 -22.87 -60.54
CA LEU A 196 -12.14 -24.20 -60.00
C LEU A 196 -13.37 -25.10 -60.03
N GLU A 197 -14.58 -24.58 -59.81
CA GLU A 197 -15.82 -25.35 -59.95
C GLU A 197 -16.12 -25.67 -61.42
N SER A 198 -15.95 -24.71 -62.33
CA SER A 198 -16.00 -24.96 -63.78
C SER A 198 -14.98 -26.01 -64.23
N ILE A 199 -13.75 -25.96 -63.71
CA ILE A 199 -12.70 -26.97 -63.95
C ILE A 199 -13.07 -28.33 -63.33
N ARG A 200 -13.67 -28.37 -62.13
CA ARG A 200 -14.14 -29.61 -61.48
C ARG A 200 -15.31 -30.25 -62.21
N ASP A 201 -16.25 -29.46 -62.72
CA ASP A 201 -17.38 -29.95 -63.51
C ASP A 201 -16.93 -30.41 -64.90
N ALA A 202 -15.97 -29.69 -65.52
CA ALA A 202 -15.28 -30.15 -66.73
C ALA A 202 -14.53 -31.46 -66.48
N LEU A 203 -13.73 -31.56 -65.40
CA LEU A 203 -13.08 -32.79 -64.97
C LEU A 203 -14.08 -33.91 -64.74
N ARG A 204 -15.20 -33.67 -64.05
CA ARG A 204 -16.23 -34.67 -63.83
C ARG A 204 -16.83 -35.16 -65.16
N SER A 205 -17.13 -34.26 -66.09
CA SER A 205 -17.61 -34.63 -67.44
C SER A 205 -16.56 -35.41 -68.25
N VAL A 206 -15.27 -35.13 -68.04
CA VAL A 206 -14.14 -35.84 -68.66
C VAL A 206 -13.87 -37.17 -67.97
N GLU A 207 -14.08 -37.32 -66.67
CA GLU A 207 -13.98 -38.58 -65.94
C GLU A 207 -15.17 -39.50 -66.21
N GLU A 208 -16.39 -38.96 -66.21
CA GLU A 208 -17.60 -39.62 -66.71
C GLU A 208 -17.38 -40.07 -68.15
N GLY A 209 -16.96 -39.17 -69.05
CA GLY A 209 -16.65 -39.50 -70.45
C GLY A 209 -15.48 -40.48 -70.62
N ARG A 210 -14.45 -40.44 -69.77
CA ARG A 210 -13.32 -41.38 -69.75
C ARG A 210 -13.76 -42.74 -69.25
N ASP A 211 -14.70 -42.81 -68.31
CA ASP A 211 -15.17 -44.06 -67.73
C ASP A 211 -16.32 -44.66 -68.57
N GLU A 212 -17.07 -43.85 -69.30
CA GLU A 212 -17.92 -44.23 -70.44
C GLU A 212 -17.05 -44.79 -71.57
N ALA A 213 -15.94 -44.13 -71.90
CA ALA A 213 -14.96 -44.61 -72.87
C ALA A 213 -14.23 -45.87 -72.37
N ARG A 214 -13.94 -46.03 -71.07
CA ARG A 214 -13.35 -47.25 -70.51
C ARG A 214 -14.35 -48.40 -70.51
N ARG A 215 -15.62 -48.17 -70.15
CA ARG A 215 -16.71 -49.15 -70.31
C ARG A 215 -16.82 -49.56 -71.78
N SER A 216 -16.90 -48.59 -72.68
CA SER A 216 -16.92 -48.85 -74.12
C SER A 216 -15.64 -49.49 -74.68
N ILE A 217 -14.46 -49.28 -74.07
CA ILE A 217 -13.21 -49.97 -74.42
C ILE A 217 -13.15 -51.39 -73.84
N VAL A 218 -13.77 -51.65 -72.69
CA VAL A 218 -13.92 -53.01 -72.14
C VAL A 218 -14.91 -53.79 -73.01
N GLU A 219 -16.08 -53.22 -73.32
CA GLU A 219 -17.06 -53.77 -74.27
C GLU A 219 -16.44 -53.97 -75.65
N LYS A 220 -15.74 -52.97 -76.20
CA LYS A 220 -15.06 -53.11 -77.49
C LYS A 220 -13.88 -54.06 -77.43
N LYS A 221 -13.26 -54.33 -76.27
CA LYS A 221 -12.24 -55.39 -76.11
C LYS A 221 -12.87 -56.78 -76.03
N THR A 222 -13.96 -56.98 -75.31
CA THR A 222 -14.68 -58.26 -75.30
C THR A 222 -15.26 -58.54 -76.69
N VAL A 223 -15.82 -57.53 -77.35
CA VAL A 223 -16.27 -57.61 -78.75
C VAL A 223 -15.10 -57.80 -79.73
N LEU A 224 -13.93 -57.19 -79.54
CA LEU A 224 -12.76 -57.43 -80.40
C LEU A 224 -12.23 -58.87 -80.27
N VAL A 225 -12.26 -59.43 -79.06
CA VAL A 225 -11.92 -60.84 -78.79
C VAL A 225 -12.97 -61.80 -79.39
N SER A 226 -14.25 -61.41 -79.45
CA SER A 226 -15.31 -62.18 -80.13
C SER A 226 -15.49 -61.84 -81.62
N ALA A 227 -14.73 -60.88 -82.17
CA ALA A 227 -14.78 -60.45 -83.56
C ALA A 227 -13.46 -60.68 -84.32
N SER A 228 -12.45 -61.28 -83.68
CA SER A 228 -11.35 -61.95 -84.37
C SER A 228 -11.77 -63.30 -85.00
N SER A 229 -12.96 -63.81 -84.68
CA SER A 229 -13.58 -64.97 -85.34
C SER A 229 -14.47 -64.54 -86.52
N GLU A 230 -13.87 -64.60 -87.71
CA GLU A 230 -14.47 -64.54 -89.06
C GLU A 230 -15.12 -63.23 -89.55
N PRO A 231 -15.20 -63.00 -90.90
CA PRO A 231 -15.32 -61.65 -91.45
C PRO A 231 -16.47 -61.42 -92.46
N LYS A 232 -16.80 -60.13 -92.67
CA LYS A 232 -17.61 -59.58 -93.79
C LYS A 232 -19.10 -59.96 -93.82
N HIS A 233 -19.95 -59.05 -93.38
CA HIS A 233 -20.99 -58.39 -94.22
C HIS A 233 -21.35 -57.03 -93.59
N GLY A 234 -22.03 -56.12 -94.32
CA GLY A 234 -22.48 -54.81 -93.76
C GLY A 234 -21.73 -53.56 -94.25
N ARG A 235 -21.73 -53.27 -95.56
CA ARG A 235 -21.03 -52.09 -96.14
C ARG A 235 -21.82 -50.75 -96.00
N LYS A 236 -22.71 -50.60 -95.01
CA LYS A 236 -23.54 -49.38 -94.81
C LYS A 236 -23.12 -48.51 -93.64
N GLU A 237 -22.76 -49.10 -92.50
CA GLU A 237 -22.29 -48.38 -91.29
C GLU A 237 -21.02 -47.55 -91.55
N ARG A 238 -20.25 -47.90 -92.58
CA ARG A 238 -18.94 -47.30 -92.86
C ARG A 238 -18.99 -45.78 -93.07
N GLY A 239 -20.01 -45.26 -93.75
CA GLY A 239 -20.12 -43.82 -94.02
C GLY A 239 -20.34 -42.96 -92.78
N GLU A 240 -20.99 -43.52 -91.75
CA GLU A 240 -21.13 -42.90 -90.43
C GLU A 240 -19.84 -43.05 -89.64
N THR A 241 -19.20 -44.23 -89.67
CA THR A 241 -17.88 -44.41 -89.03
C THR A 241 -16.79 -43.54 -89.63
N GLU A 242 -16.77 -43.26 -90.94
CA GLU A 242 -15.72 -42.41 -91.54
C GLU A 242 -15.88 -40.93 -91.16
N LYS A 243 -17.12 -40.44 -91.02
CA LYS A 243 -17.39 -39.11 -90.45
C LYS A 243 -17.06 -39.07 -88.96
N ALA A 244 -17.42 -40.10 -88.20
CA ALA A 244 -17.03 -40.20 -86.79
C ALA A 244 -15.51 -40.29 -86.61
N ILE A 245 -14.79 -41.00 -87.49
CA ILE A 245 -13.33 -41.12 -87.48
C ILE A 245 -12.65 -39.82 -87.91
N SER A 246 -13.23 -39.03 -88.82
CA SER A 246 -12.68 -37.71 -89.17
C SER A 246 -12.91 -36.68 -88.07
N ALA A 247 -14.11 -36.64 -87.48
CA ALA A 247 -14.43 -35.80 -86.32
C ALA A 247 -13.55 -36.16 -85.12
N THR A 248 -13.56 -37.43 -84.67
CA THR A 248 -12.70 -37.88 -83.56
C THR A 248 -11.21 -37.73 -83.86
N LYS A 249 -10.72 -37.75 -85.11
CA LYS A 249 -9.32 -37.41 -85.40
C LYS A 249 -9.02 -35.91 -85.34
N ALA A 250 -10.00 -35.04 -85.62
CA ALA A 250 -9.87 -33.60 -85.42
C ALA A 250 -9.95 -33.25 -83.93
N ASP A 251 -10.88 -33.87 -83.20
CA ASP A 251 -11.08 -33.63 -81.78
C ASP A 251 -9.99 -34.29 -80.93
N MET A 252 -9.48 -35.47 -81.28
CA MET A 252 -8.26 -36.03 -80.69
C MET A 252 -7.02 -35.18 -80.97
N ARG A 253 -6.99 -34.38 -82.05
CA ARG A 253 -5.90 -33.40 -82.26
C ARG A 253 -6.05 -32.19 -81.35
N LYS A 254 -7.24 -31.59 -81.28
CA LYS A 254 -7.55 -30.52 -80.30
C LYS A 254 -7.21 -31.00 -78.89
N VAL A 255 -7.80 -32.11 -78.45
CA VAL A 255 -7.54 -32.72 -77.14
C VAL A 255 -6.05 -33.04 -76.94
N ASN A 256 -5.28 -33.47 -77.95
CA ASN A 256 -3.83 -33.67 -77.78
C ASN A 256 -3.04 -32.35 -77.73
N ASP A 257 -3.49 -31.28 -78.38
CA ASP A 257 -2.83 -29.96 -78.32
C ASP A 257 -3.27 -29.16 -77.08
N ASP A 258 -4.48 -29.40 -76.58
CA ASP A 258 -5.01 -28.91 -75.31
C ASP A 258 -4.46 -29.73 -74.13
N ILE A 259 -4.18 -31.02 -74.29
CA ILE A 259 -3.37 -31.80 -73.33
C ILE A 259 -1.94 -31.24 -73.27
N LYS A 260 -1.30 -30.89 -74.41
CA LYS A 260 0.01 -30.23 -74.36
C LYS A 260 -0.05 -28.90 -73.62
N ARG A 261 -1.03 -28.04 -73.95
CA ARG A 261 -1.26 -26.78 -73.22
C ARG A 261 -1.45 -27.02 -71.73
N LEU A 262 -2.29 -27.98 -71.35
CA LEU A 262 -2.51 -28.32 -69.95
C LEU A 262 -1.28 -28.97 -69.30
N ASP A 263 -0.46 -29.73 -70.01
CA ASP A 263 0.82 -30.26 -69.51
C ASP A 263 1.88 -29.14 -69.36
N ASP A 264 1.90 -28.16 -70.27
CA ASP A 264 2.73 -26.95 -70.21
C ASP A 264 2.26 -26.01 -69.08
N ASP A 265 0.96 -25.78 -68.93
CA ASP A 265 0.33 -25.03 -67.83
C ASP A 265 0.54 -25.74 -66.49
N ILE A 266 0.43 -27.07 -66.45
CA ILE A 266 0.76 -27.90 -65.29
C ILE A 266 2.27 -27.86 -65.02
N ALA A 267 3.13 -27.74 -66.03
CA ALA A 267 4.57 -27.54 -65.83
C ALA A 267 4.87 -26.13 -65.30
N GLU A 268 4.17 -25.09 -65.75
CA GLU A 268 4.30 -23.72 -65.23
C GLU A 268 3.74 -23.62 -63.79
N VAL A 269 2.59 -24.23 -63.50
CA VAL A 269 2.05 -24.34 -62.14
C VAL A 269 2.97 -25.17 -61.26
N LYS A 270 3.53 -26.29 -61.74
CA LYS A 270 4.56 -27.05 -61.00
C LYS A 270 5.84 -26.25 -60.79
N ALA A 271 6.26 -25.42 -61.74
CA ALA A 271 7.40 -24.52 -61.57
C ALA A 271 7.10 -23.41 -60.54
N LYS A 272 5.86 -22.89 -60.50
CA LYS A 272 5.40 -21.94 -59.49
C LYS A 272 5.22 -22.57 -58.11
N THR A 273 4.75 -23.82 -58.00
CA THR A 273 4.69 -24.53 -56.71
C THR A 273 6.07 -24.97 -56.26
N LEU A 274 6.97 -25.42 -57.15
CA LEU A 274 8.39 -25.63 -56.82
C LEU A 274 9.10 -24.32 -56.45
N GLY A 275 8.67 -23.19 -57.02
CA GLY A 275 9.09 -21.85 -56.62
C GLY A 275 8.60 -21.50 -55.22
N ALA A 276 7.31 -21.64 -54.93
CA ALA A 276 6.72 -21.32 -53.62
C ALA A 276 7.12 -22.30 -52.51
N ASP A 277 7.24 -23.59 -52.82
CA ASP A 277 7.80 -24.60 -51.92
C ASP A 277 9.31 -24.43 -51.79
N GLY A 278 10.01 -23.90 -52.79
CA GLY A 278 11.41 -23.47 -52.71
C GLY A 278 11.58 -22.19 -51.88
N GLU A 279 10.65 -21.24 -51.95
CA GLU A 279 10.61 -20.05 -51.08
C GLU A 279 10.28 -20.45 -49.64
N LYS A 280 9.38 -21.42 -49.42
CA LYS A 280 9.21 -22.07 -48.12
C LYS A 280 10.49 -22.77 -47.67
N LEU A 281 11.13 -23.58 -48.51
CA LEU A 281 12.39 -24.26 -48.16
C LEU A 281 13.48 -23.24 -47.82
N VAL A 282 13.53 -22.09 -48.50
CA VAL A 282 14.42 -20.97 -48.19
C VAL A 282 13.99 -20.17 -46.95
N LEU A 283 12.71 -20.16 -46.57
CA LEU A 283 12.21 -19.57 -45.32
C LEU A 283 12.42 -20.51 -44.12
N ASP A 284 12.26 -21.81 -44.32
CA ASP A 284 12.53 -22.88 -43.36
C ASP A 284 14.05 -23.01 -43.18
N GLU A 285 14.87 -22.99 -44.23
CA GLU A 285 16.34 -22.84 -44.16
C GLU A 285 16.75 -21.53 -43.50
N LYS A 286 15.97 -20.44 -43.60
CA LYS A 286 16.21 -19.20 -42.83
C LYS A 286 15.79 -19.35 -41.37
N ALA A 287 14.72 -20.07 -41.06
CA ALA A 287 14.29 -20.35 -39.69
C ALA A 287 15.27 -21.30 -39.00
N ASP A 288 15.67 -22.38 -39.67
CA ASP A 288 16.68 -23.34 -39.24
C ASP A 288 18.06 -22.70 -39.18
N SER A 289 18.49 -21.88 -40.15
CA SER A 289 19.78 -21.16 -40.02
C SER A 289 19.75 -20.02 -38.99
N GLN A 290 18.57 -19.47 -38.65
CA GLN A 290 18.42 -18.59 -37.48
C GLN A 290 18.43 -19.38 -36.17
N GLN A 291 17.79 -20.54 -36.12
CA GLN A 291 17.75 -21.43 -34.97
C GLN A 291 19.13 -22.07 -34.72
N ASP A 292 19.86 -22.43 -35.77
CA ASP A 292 21.25 -22.85 -35.75
C ASP A 292 22.19 -21.68 -35.50
N ALA A 293 21.92 -20.45 -35.96
CA ALA A 293 22.66 -19.29 -35.49
C ALA A 293 22.45 -19.08 -33.98
N VAL A 294 21.23 -19.23 -33.48
CA VAL A 294 20.90 -19.15 -32.05
C VAL A 294 21.52 -20.31 -31.26
N ASN A 295 21.53 -21.54 -31.78
CA ASN A 295 22.12 -22.71 -31.15
C ASN A 295 23.66 -22.71 -31.25
N TYR A 296 24.22 -22.16 -32.32
CA TYR A 296 25.64 -21.87 -32.46
C TYR A 296 26.07 -20.73 -31.54
N GLN A 297 25.26 -19.69 -31.34
CA GLN A 297 25.55 -18.66 -30.33
C GLN A 297 25.38 -19.20 -28.91
N LYS A 298 24.39 -20.08 -28.62
CA LYS A 298 24.32 -20.83 -27.34
C LYS A 298 25.52 -21.76 -27.16
N GLY A 299 25.97 -22.43 -28.22
CA GLY A 299 27.16 -23.29 -28.23
C GLY A 299 28.46 -22.49 -28.07
N ARG A 300 28.54 -21.28 -28.64
CA ARG A 300 29.62 -20.32 -28.42
C ARG A 300 29.57 -19.73 -27.01
N LEU A 301 28.40 -19.43 -26.46
CA LEU A 301 28.26 -19.01 -25.07
C LEU A 301 28.61 -20.16 -24.11
N SER A 302 28.27 -21.40 -24.45
CA SER A 302 28.65 -22.60 -23.69
C SER A 302 30.16 -22.86 -23.75
N THR A 303 30.79 -22.77 -24.92
CA THR A 303 32.25 -22.89 -25.07
C THR A 303 33.00 -21.67 -24.56
N VAL A 304 32.41 -20.47 -24.52
CA VAL A 304 32.93 -19.28 -23.82
C VAL A 304 32.78 -19.45 -22.31
N ALA A 305 31.70 -20.04 -21.80
CA ALA A 305 31.55 -20.37 -20.39
C ALA A 305 32.52 -21.49 -19.96
N GLN A 306 32.69 -22.52 -20.78
CA GLN A 306 33.63 -23.62 -20.53
C GLN A 306 35.08 -23.16 -20.68
N SER A 307 35.40 -22.26 -21.62
CA SER A 307 36.74 -21.65 -21.70
C SER A 307 36.97 -20.63 -20.60
N LEU A 308 35.95 -19.88 -20.13
CA LEU A 308 36.04 -19.05 -18.92
C LEU A 308 36.27 -19.92 -17.67
N GLU A 309 35.63 -21.08 -17.57
CA GLU A 309 35.84 -22.02 -16.46
C GLU A 309 37.20 -22.74 -16.56
N ASN A 310 37.68 -23.00 -17.78
CA ASN A 310 39.06 -23.46 -18.00
C ASN A 310 40.10 -22.37 -17.74
N GLU A 311 39.81 -21.08 -18.00
CA GLU A 311 40.67 -19.97 -17.62
C GLU A 311 40.60 -19.68 -16.12
N ARG A 312 39.46 -19.91 -15.45
CA ARG A 312 39.36 -19.92 -13.98
C ARG A 312 40.17 -21.05 -13.38
N SER A 313 40.04 -22.29 -13.87
CA SER A 313 40.82 -23.43 -13.36
C SER A 313 42.32 -23.29 -13.67
N LYS A 314 42.69 -22.70 -14.81
CA LYS A 314 44.07 -22.24 -15.08
C LYS A 314 44.51 -21.12 -14.14
N GLN A 315 43.67 -20.12 -13.86
CA GLN A 315 44.01 -19.06 -12.90
C GLN A 315 44.16 -19.62 -11.48
N HIS A 316 43.36 -20.62 -11.09
CA HIS A 316 43.52 -21.34 -9.83
C HIS A 316 44.80 -22.19 -9.81
N SER A 317 45.14 -22.90 -10.88
CA SER A 317 46.38 -23.69 -10.95
C SER A 317 47.63 -22.80 -11.08
N LEU A 318 47.55 -21.67 -11.77
CA LEU A 318 48.60 -20.64 -11.82
C LEU A 318 48.72 -19.91 -10.48
N ALA A 319 47.62 -19.68 -9.75
CA ALA A 319 47.68 -19.12 -8.39
C ALA A 319 48.26 -20.12 -7.39
N ALA A 320 47.92 -21.41 -7.50
CA ALA A 320 48.54 -22.48 -6.72
C ALA A 320 50.04 -22.60 -7.04
N ARG A 321 50.41 -22.63 -8.33
CA ARG A 321 51.82 -22.66 -8.75
C ARG A 321 52.57 -21.38 -8.37
N ARG A 322 51.93 -20.21 -8.36
CA ARG A 322 52.53 -18.98 -7.83
C ARG A 322 52.68 -19.05 -6.31
N LEU A 323 51.76 -19.66 -5.58
CA LEU A 323 51.87 -19.91 -4.15
C LEU A 323 53.02 -20.88 -3.84
N GLU A 324 53.16 -21.98 -4.59
CA GLU A 324 54.31 -22.89 -4.51
C GLU A 324 55.63 -22.16 -4.76
N ILE A 325 55.68 -21.29 -5.78
CA ILE A 325 56.86 -20.47 -6.09
C ILE A 325 57.10 -19.41 -5.01
N GLU A 326 56.07 -18.79 -4.43
CA GLU A 326 56.17 -17.87 -3.30
C GLU A 326 56.64 -18.57 -2.01
N VAL A 327 56.28 -19.84 -1.80
CA VAL A 327 56.78 -20.70 -0.70
C VAL A 327 58.25 -21.04 -0.94
N ALA A 328 58.59 -21.60 -2.10
CA ALA A 328 59.97 -21.94 -2.45
C ALA A 328 60.90 -20.71 -2.46
N LEU A 329 60.40 -19.53 -2.84
CA LEU A 329 61.14 -18.27 -2.70
C LEU A 329 61.30 -17.84 -1.25
N ARG A 330 60.32 -18.09 -0.36
CA ARG A 330 60.48 -17.82 1.08
C ARG A 330 61.52 -18.76 1.69
N GLU A 331 61.42 -20.06 1.44
CA GLU A 331 62.41 -21.07 1.88
C GLU A 331 63.82 -20.76 1.35
N ALA A 332 63.94 -20.36 0.07
CA ALA A 332 65.22 -19.95 -0.51
C ALA A 332 65.75 -18.65 0.12
N ASN A 333 64.90 -17.65 0.37
CA ASN A 333 65.29 -16.40 1.02
C ASN A 333 65.66 -16.60 2.50
N GLU A 334 64.98 -17.50 3.21
CA GLU A 334 65.35 -17.90 4.57
C GLU A 334 66.67 -18.68 4.56
N GLY A 335 66.87 -19.59 3.61
CA GLY A 335 68.16 -20.23 3.35
C GLY A 335 69.28 -19.23 3.03
N ILE A 336 69.00 -18.15 2.30
CA ILE A 336 69.93 -17.05 2.04
C ILE A 336 70.17 -16.21 3.31
N ARG A 337 69.15 -15.95 4.13
CA ARG A 337 69.29 -15.27 5.44
C ARG A 337 70.14 -16.08 6.42
N HIS A 338 69.96 -17.40 6.47
CA HIS A 338 70.82 -18.30 7.24
C HIS A 338 72.26 -18.31 6.70
N LYS A 339 72.46 -18.49 5.39
CA LYS A 339 73.80 -18.48 4.77
C LYS A 339 74.51 -17.13 4.89
N THR A 340 73.78 -16.01 4.88
CA THR A 340 74.37 -14.67 5.08
C THR A 340 74.66 -14.41 6.55
N THR A 341 73.80 -14.82 7.49
CA THR A 341 74.11 -14.71 8.92
C THR A 341 75.31 -15.57 9.31
N THR A 342 75.42 -16.83 8.86
CA THR A 342 76.65 -17.63 9.06
C THR A 342 77.85 -16.98 8.39
N ALA A 343 77.75 -16.52 7.14
CA ALA A 343 78.86 -15.83 6.48
C ALA A 343 79.27 -14.51 7.17
N THR A 344 78.38 -13.80 7.88
CA THR A 344 78.77 -12.64 8.71
C THR A 344 79.47 -13.05 10.00
N LEU A 345 79.11 -14.19 10.61
CA LEU A 345 79.83 -14.76 11.75
C LEU A 345 81.22 -15.24 11.30
N GLU A 346 81.30 -15.98 10.21
CA GLU A 346 82.58 -16.40 9.59
C GLU A 346 83.46 -15.20 9.23
N LYS A 347 82.90 -14.12 8.66
CA LYS A 347 83.66 -12.88 8.43
C LYS A 347 84.18 -12.26 9.73
N LYS A 348 83.39 -12.25 10.81
CA LYS A 348 83.85 -11.78 12.14
C LYS A 348 84.97 -12.68 12.69
N HIS A 349 84.83 -14.01 12.63
CA HIS A 349 85.88 -14.95 13.01
C HIS A 349 87.15 -14.77 12.16
N LEU A 350 87.01 -14.57 10.85
CA LEU A 350 88.11 -14.36 9.91
C LEU A 350 88.79 -13.00 10.09
N GLU A 351 88.05 -11.97 10.53
CA GLU A 351 88.65 -10.70 11.00
C GLU A 351 89.44 -10.87 12.30
N VAL A 352 88.91 -11.60 13.29
CA VAL A 352 89.65 -11.92 14.53
C VAL A 352 90.90 -12.76 14.20
N ALA A 353 90.80 -13.72 13.29
CA ALA A 353 91.93 -14.48 12.76
C ALA A 353 92.95 -13.57 12.04
N LYS A 354 92.51 -12.64 11.18
CA LYS A 354 93.39 -11.62 10.56
C LYS A 354 94.07 -10.74 11.60
N ARG A 355 93.36 -10.24 12.62
CA ARG A 355 93.92 -9.40 13.69
C ARG A 355 94.97 -10.15 14.51
N THR A 356 94.75 -11.44 14.82
CA THR A 356 95.75 -12.28 15.50
C THR A 356 96.93 -12.67 14.59
N TYR A 357 96.68 -12.94 13.30
CA TYR A 357 97.73 -13.19 12.30
C TYR A 357 98.61 -11.95 12.10
N VAL A 358 98.05 -10.74 12.01
CA VAL A 358 98.82 -9.48 11.92
C VAL A 358 99.68 -9.29 13.17
N LYS A 359 99.18 -9.58 14.39
CA LYS A 359 100.00 -9.56 15.61
C LYS A 359 101.15 -10.58 15.55
N LYS A 360 100.90 -11.82 15.11
CA LYS A 360 101.94 -12.85 14.92
C LYS A 360 102.96 -12.44 13.85
N ARG A 361 102.51 -11.87 12.73
CA ARG A 361 103.37 -11.35 11.67
C ARG A 361 104.21 -10.17 12.14
N GLN A 362 103.66 -9.22 12.89
CA GLN A 362 104.44 -8.12 13.48
C GLN A 362 105.52 -8.63 14.47
N ALA A 363 105.27 -9.73 15.19
CA ALA A 363 106.31 -10.37 15.99
C ALA A 363 107.39 -11.04 15.12
N ALA A 364 107.00 -11.71 14.02
CA ALA A 364 107.93 -12.33 13.07
C ALA A 364 108.73 -11.30 12.25
N ASP A 365 108.14 -10.16 11.87
CA ASP A 365 108.82 -9.07 11.18
C ASP A 365 109.79 -8.34 12.16
N LYS A 366 109.45 -8.23 13.46
CA LYS A 366 110.39 -7.77 14.49
C LYS A 366 111.59 -8.70 14.65
N SER A 367 111.41 -10.03 14.71
CA SER A 367 112.55 -10.95 14.77
C SER A 367 113.33 -11.01 13.46
N ARG A 368 112.66 -10.92 12.30
CA ARG A 368 113.29 -10.78 10.99
C ARG A 368 114.19 -9.56 10.90
N ASN A 369 113.84 -8.43 11.52
CA ASN A 369 114.67 -7.23 11.53
C ASN A 369 115.93 -7.33 12.42
N ILE A 370 116.00 -8.32 13.32
CA ILE A 370 117.20 -8.62 14.12
C ILE A 370 118.17 -9.56 13.37
N MET A 371 117.67 -10.34 12.40
CA MET A 371 118.50 -11.27 11.62
C MET A 371 119.59 -10.61 10.74
N PRO A 372 119.40 -9.41 10.14
CA PRO A 372 120.46 -8.70 9.43
C PRO A 372 121.61 -8.25 10.33
N THR A 373 121.32 -7.70 11.53
CA THR A 373 122.37 -7.23 12.45
C THR A 373 123.15 -8.39 13.07
N LEU A 374 122.51 -9.54 13.29
CA LEU A 374 123.22 -10.78 13.62
C LEU A 374 124.07 -11.32 12.46
N ARG A 375 123.58 -11.26 11.22
CA ARG A 375 124.34 -11.67 10.02
C ARG A 375 125.55 -10.77 9.74
N ALA A 376 125.42 -9.46 9.92
CA ALA A 376 126.52 -8.52 9.75
C ALA A 376 127.69 -8.85 10.69
N LYS A 377 127.42 -9.09 11.98
CA LYS A 377 128.43 -9.55 12.94
C LYS A 377 129.05 -10.91 12.58
N MET A 378 128.24 -11.81 12.00
CA MET A 378 128.75 -13.09 11.51
C MET A 378 129.75 -12.90 10.35
N GLN A 379 129.44 -12.03 9.38
CA GLN A 379 130.35 -11.72 8.26
C GLN A 379 131.60 -11.00 8.74
N GLU A 380 131.49 -10.03 9.66
CA GLU A 380 132.61 -9.32 10.27
C GLU A 380 133.63 -10.27 10.92
N HIS A 381 133.16 -11.28 11.66
CA HIS A 381 134.02 -12.35 12.19
C HIS A 381 134.60 -13.28 11.11
N GLN A 382 133.93 -13.42 9.96
CA GLN A 382 134.32 -14.33 8.88
C GLN A 382 135.37 -13.69 7.95
N ASP A 383 135.31 -12.37 7.74
CA ASP A 383 136.33 -11.61 7.03
C ASP A 383 137.66 -11.54 7.83
N ILE A 384 137.59 -11.48 9.16
CA ILE A 384 138.77 -11.56 10.06
C ILE A 384 139.51 -12.90 9.91
N LEU A 385 138.80 -14.01 9.69
CA LEU A 385 139.43 -15.30 9.40
C LEU A 385 140.13 -15.29 8.02
N CYS A 386 139.50 -14.67 7.02
CA CYS A 386 140.04 -14.53 5.67
C CYS A 386 141.33 -13.70 5.61
N THR A 387 141.57 -12.78 6.56
CA THR A 387 142.87 -12.08 6.66
C THR A 387 144.00 -12.98 7.18
N PHE A 388 143.77 -13.76 8.24
CA PHE A 388 144.80 -14.66 8.79
C PHE A 388 145.23 -15.77 7.83
N GLU A 389 144.32 -16.27 6.99
CA GLU A 389 144.67 -17.28 5.97
C GLU A 389 145.62 -16.73 4.89
N LYS A 390 145.54 -15.44 4.57
CA LYS A 390 146.40 -14.79 3.55
C LYS A 390 147.83 -14.57 4.06
N GLU A 391 148.00 -14.25 5.33
CA GLU A 391 149.32 -14.10 5.97
C GLU A 391 150.09 -15.44 5.96
N LYS A 392 149.40 -16.54 6.28
CA LYS A 392 149.94 -17.90 6.21
C LYS A 392 150.44 -18.28 4.80
N ALA A 393 149.79 -17.77 3.75
CA ALA A 393 150.18 -18.04 2.36
C ALA A 393 151.42 -17.26 1.88
N ALA A 394 151.78 -16.15 2.55
CA ALA A 394 152.98 -15.38 2.23
C ALA A 394 154.26 -16.11 2.67
N GLN A 395 154.28 -16.59 3.92
CA GLN A 395 155.44 -17.25 4.55
C GLN A 395 155.91 -18.51 3.80
N GLY A 396 155.02 -19.18 3.05
CA GLY A 396 155.38 -20.35 2.24
C GLY A 396 156.27 -20.05 1.02
N LYS A 397 156.36 -18.79 0.56
CA LYS A 397 157.12 -18.41 -0.64
C LYS A 397 158.61 -18.18 -0.36
N GLU A 398 158.96 -17.66 0.82
CA GLU A 398 160.35 -17.51 1.29
C GLU A 398 161.14 -18.82 1.20
N ILE A 399 160.49 -19.94 1.55
CA ILE A 399 161.10 -21.27 1.71
C ILE A 399 161.57 -21.87 0.38
N TYR A 400 160.95 -21.52 -0.76
CA TYR A 400 161.35 -22.06 -2.06
C TYR A 400 162.65 -21.46 -2.58
N ARG A 401 162.89 -20.16 -2.32
CA ARG A 401 164.05 -19.43 -2.85
C ARG A 401 165.39 -20.00 -2.35
N MET A 402 165.46 -20.50 -1.11
CA MET A 402 166.68 -21.09 -0.56
C MET A 402 167.03 -22.49 -1.11
N LYS A 403 166.27 -23.02 -2.09
CA LYS A 403 166.61 -24.31 -2.73
C LYS A 403 167.42 -24.16 -4.03
N GLU A 404 167.19 -23.10 -4.79
CA GLU A 404 167.84 -22.90 -6.10
C GLU A 404 169.33 -22.54 -5.99
N GLU A 405 169.79 -22.09 -4.82
CA GLU A 405 171.19 -21.71 -4.57
C GLU A 405 172.13 -22.92 -4.40
N ILE A 406 171.60 -24.15 -4.25
CA ILE A 406 172.39 -25.36 -3.98
C ILE A 406 172.91 -26.04 -5.26
N ASP A 407 172.13 -26.05 -6.34
CA ASP A 407 172.47 -26.81 -7.57
C ASP A 407 173.62 -26.19 -8.39
N VAL A 408 173.98 -24.93 -8.13
CA VAL A 408 175.08 -24.19 -8.80
C VAL A 408 176.49 -24.64 -8.34
N GLY A 409 176.57 -25.54 -7.35
CA GLY A 409 177.83 -26.02 -6.77
C GLY A 409 178.54 -27.13 -7.55
N ILE A 410 177.81 -28.08 -8.15
CA ILE A 410 178.35 -29.42 -8.45
C ILE A 410 179.20 -29.51 -9.73
N VAL A 411 178.89 -28.73 -10.77
CA VAL A 411 179.51 -28.88 -12.11
C VAL A 411 180.91 -28.22 -12.24
N ARG A 412 181.42 -27.57 -11.18
CA ARG A 412 182.61 -26.71 -11.24
C ARG A 412 183.97 -27.43 -11.04
N LEU A 413 184.02 -28.76 -11.08
CA LEU A 413 185.08 -29.54 -10.42
C LEU A 413 185.94 -30.52 -11.28
N VAL A 414 185.84 -30.54 -12.62
CA VAL A 414 186.66 -31.48 -13.45
C VAL A 414 187.26 -30.83 -14.71
N LYS A 415 188.60 -30.67 -14.76
CA LYS A 415 189.44 -30.41 -15.97
C LYS A 415 190.96 -30.53 -15.64
N ARG A 416 191.82 -30.87 -16.66
CA ARG A 416 193.31 -30.72 -16.81
C ARG A 416 194.28 -31.88 -16.43
N GLU A 417 195.42 -32.22 -17.12
CA GLU A 417 196.12 -31.91 -18.45
C GLU A 417 196.65 -33.23 -19.12
N GLY A 418 197.66 -33.41 -20.02
CA GLY A 418 198.75 -32.70 -20.78
C GLY A 418 199.69 -33.75 -21.48
N ILE A 419 200.82 -33.55 -22.22
CA ILE A 419 201.49 -32.43 -22.97
C ILE A 419 202.76 -32.94 -23.78
N GLU A 420 203.28 -32.20 -24.80
CA GLU A 420 204.68 -32.16 -25.39
C GLU A 420 205.01 -32.52 -26.91
N LYS A 421 206.26 -32.90 -27.33
CA LYS A 421 206.95 -32.55 -28.65
C LYS A 421 207.92 -33.59 -29.31
N GLY A 422 208.46 -33.33 -30.54
CA GLY A 422 209.59 -34.03 -31.26
C GLY A 422 210.04 -33.33 -32.60
N MET A 423 211.15 -33.73 -33.29
CA MET A 423 211.81 -33.03 -34.46
C MET A 423 212.20 -33.96 -35.67
N SER A 424 213.01 -33.47 -36.66
CA SER A 424 212.98 -33.84 -38.12
C SER A 424 214.37 -34.06 -38.83
N ASP A 425 214.33 -34.39 -40.13
CA ASP A 425 215.30 -34.17 -41.24
C ASP A 425 216.33 -35.26 -41.66
N GLU A 426 215.91 -36.19 -42.55
CA GLU A 426 216.73 -36.81 -43.61
C GLU A 426 215.86 -36.93 -44.89
N LEU A 427 216.00 -36.00 -45.85
CA LEU A 427 214.94 -35.77 -46.86
C LEU A 427 215.41 -35.06 -48.16
N LYS A 428 216.41 -35.60 -48.87
CA LYS A 428 216.95 -34.94 -50.09
C LYS A 428 216.84 -35.74 -51.40
N ASP A 429 216.94 -37.06 -51.35
CA ASP A 429 217.03 -37.89 -52.57
C ASP A 429 215.66 -38.23 -53.20
N VAL A 430 214.56 -37.70 -52.65
CA VAL A 430 213.18 -37.87 -53.16
C VAL A 430 212.67 -36.59 -53.84
N ALA A 431 213.40 -35.47 -53.75
CA ALA A 431 212.93 -34.17 -54.24
C ALA A 431 212.69 -34.13 -55.76
N GLU A 432 213.46 -34.87 -56.55
CA GLU A 432 213.32 -34.90 -58.02
C GLU A 432 212.10 -35.74 -58.48
N GLU A 433 211.62 -36.70 -57.68
CA GLU A 433 210.33 -37.39 -57.96
C GLU A 433 209.12 -36.50 -57.65
N VAL A 434 209.30 -35.41 -56.89
CA VAL A 434 208.21 -34.51 -56.49
C VAL A 434 207.90 -33.47 -57.57
N GLU A 435 208.90 -32.92 -58.28
CA GLU A 435 208.66 -31.85 -59.27
C GLU A 435 207.78 -32.28 -60.46
N GLU A 436 207.92 -33.52 -60.98
CA GLU A 436 207.00 -34.02 -62.03
C GLU A 436 205.56 -34.20 -61.50
N ILE A 437 205.40 -34.65 -60.25
CA ILE A 437 204.09 -34.83 -59.61
C ILE A 437 203.43 -33.47 -59.31
N GLU A 438 204.21 -32.45 -58.94
CA GLU A 438 203.69 -31.09 -58.68
C GLU A 438 203.12 -30.42 -59.94
N ALA A 439 203.71 -30.65 -61.12
CA ALA A 439 203.22 -30.13 -62.39
C ALA A 439 201.82 -30.68 -62.75
N ASP A 440 201.60 -31.99 -62.59
CA ASP A 440 200.28 -32.61 -62.79
C ASP A 440 199.27 -32.14 -61.74
N ILE A 441 199.71 -31.96 -60.48
CA ILE A 441 198.87 -31.41 -59.40
C ILE A 441 198.38 -29.99 -59.74
N GLU A 442 199.23 -29.11 -60.27
CA GLU A 442 198.79 -27.78 -60.70
C GLU A 442 197.70 -27.86 -61.78
N HIS A 443 197.85 -28.73 -62.78
CA HIS A 443 196.85 -28.91 -63.83
C HIS A 443 195.48 -29.30 -63.24
N TRP A 444 195.43 -30.34 -62.42
CA TRP A 444 194.20 -30.82 -61.77
C TRP A 444 193.59 -29.79 -60.83
N GLN A 445 194.40 -29.01 -60.10
CA GLN A 445 193.90 -27.90 -59.29
C GLN A 445 193.17 -26.82 -60.11
N THR A 446 193.57 -26.56 -61.37
CA THR A 446 192.85 -25.59 -62.21
C THR A 446 191.48 -26.11 -62.65
N GLU A 447 191.35 -27.41 -62.92
CA GLU A 447 190.07 -28.05 -63.21
C GLU A 447 189.17 -28.12 -61.96
N GLU A 448 189.70 -28.47 -60.79
CA GLU A 448 188.94 -28.44 -59.54
C GLU A 448 188.34 -27.05 -59.26
N LYS A 449 189.12 -25.99 -59.46
CA LYS A 449 188.67 -24.59 -59.31
C LYS A 449 187.53 -24.25 -60.30
N LYS A 450 187.50 -24.84 -61.50
CA LYS A 450 186.38 -24.72 -62.47
C LYS A 450 185.14 -25.50 -61.98
N PHE A 451 185.29 -26.77 -61.62
CA PHE A 451 184.19 -27.62 -61.16
C PHE A 451 183.56 -27.09 -59.86
N SER A 452 184.36 -26.66 -58.89
CA SER A 452 183.88 -26.03 -57.65
C SER A 452 183.01 -24.80 -57.91
N LYS A 453 183.40 -23.96 -58.89
CA LYS A 453 182.60 -22.78 -59.27
C LYS A 453 181.29 -23.15 -59.98
N ILE A 454 181.29 -24.21 -60.79
CA ILE A 454 180.06 -24.78 -61.38
C ILE A 454 179.14 -25.32 -60.28
N VAL A 455 179.66 -26.09 -59.32
CA VAL A 455 178.91 -26.63 -58.18
C VAL A 455 178.30 -25.50 -57.33
N SER A 456 179.05 -24.44 -57.06
CA SER A 456 178.56 -23.24 -56.37
C SER A 456 177.37 -22.60 -57.08
N ILE A 457 177.46 -22.39 -58.40
CA ILE A 457 176.37 -21.83 -59.21
C ILE A 457 175.15 -22.77 -59.23
N MET A 458 175.36 -24.08 -59.37
CA MET A 458 174.27 -25.07 -59.37
C MET A 458 173.56 -25.16 -58.01
N ASN A 459 174.29 -25.06 -56.90
CA ASN A 459 173.71 -24.98 -55.56
C ASN A 459 172.92 -23.69 -55.36
N ALA A 460 173.44 -22.53 -55.79
CA ALA A 460 172.71 -21.26 -55.74
C ALA A 460 171.41 -21.32 -56.59
N GLN A 461 171.44 -21.93 -57.77
CA GLN A 461 170.24 -22.19 -58.58
C GLN A 461 169.26 -23.16 -57.90
N ARG A 462 169.77 -24.21 -57.25
CA ARG A 462 168.95 -25.18 -56.49
C ARG A 462 168.24 -24.49 -55.34
N GLU A 463 168.94 -23.69 -54.53
CA GLU A 463 168.31 -22.91 -53.45
C GLU A 463 167.34 -21.85 -53.96
N ALA A 464 167.63 -21.21 -55.10
CA ALA A 464 166.71 -20.25 -55.71
C ALA A 464 165.41 -20.92 -56.19
N LYS A 465 165.51 -22.13 -56.77
CA LYS A 465 164.35 -22.97 -57.12
C LYS A 465 163.62 -23.47 -55.87
N GLN A 466 164.34 -23.91 -54.83
CA GLN A 466 163.77 -24.34 -53.55
C GLN A 466 162.96 -23.21 -52.91
N ARG A 467 163.54 -22.00 -52.80
CA ARG A 467 162.88 -20.81 -52.24
C ARG A 467 161.65 -20.39 -53.06
N LYS A 468 161.70 -20.49 -54.40
CA LYS A 468 160.51 -20.26 -55.25
C LYS A 468 159.44 -21.32 -55.06
N SER A 469 159.81 -22.60 -54.95
CA SER A 469 158.87 -23.71 -54.71
C SER A 469 158.15 -23.56 -53.36
N VAL A 470 158.89 -23.26 -52.29
CA VAL A 470 158.31 -23.03 -50.95
C VAL A 470 157.35 -21.84 -50.94
N ARG A 471 157.68 -20.73 -51.63
CA ARG A 471 156.76 -19.61 -51.79
C ARG A 471 155.48 -20.02 -52.51
N LEU A 472 155.57 -20.66 -53.69
CA LEU A 472 154.40 -21.10 -54.45
C LEU A 472 153.53 -22.11 -53.68
N VAL A 473 154.12 -22.94 -52.81
CA VAL A 473 153.37 -23.82 -51.91
C VAL A 473 152.65 -23.03 -50.81
N GLN A 474 153.30 -22.03 -50.21
CA GLN A 474 152.66 -21.14 -49.23
C GLN A 474 151.54 -20.32 -49.86
N ASP A 475 151.80 -19.66 -51.00
CA ASP A 475 150.81 -18.90 -51.78
C ASP A 475 149.59 -19.76 -52.11
N HIS A 476 149.81 -21.03 -52.48
CA HIS A 476 148.72 -22.00 -52.73
C HIS A 476 147.95 -22.35 -51.44
N VAL A 477 148.62 -22.60 -50.31
CA VAL A 477 147.96 -22.85 -49.03
C VAL A 477 147.08 -21.66 -48.65
N ASP A 478 147.64 -20.45 -48.65
CA ASP A 478 146.95 -19.21 -48.30
C ASP A 478 145.72 -18.97 -49.20
N VAL A 479 145.85 -19.21 -50.52
CA VAL A 479 144.72 -19.15 -51.46
C VAL A 479 143.67 -20.22 -51.17
N THR A 480 144.05 -21.46 -50.83
CA THR A 480 143.06 -22.48 -50.46
C THR A 480 142.35 -22.17 -49.15
N ASP A 481 143.01 -21.56 -48.17
CA ASP A 481 142.40 -21.16 -46.91
C ASP A 481 141.48 -19.94 -47.08
N GLN A 482 141.86 -18.97 -47.91
CA GLN A 482 140.93 -17.92 -48.35
C GLN A 482 139.71 -18.51 -49.09
N MET A 483 139.90 -19.53 -49.93
CA MET A 483 138.79 -20.22 -50.60
C MET A 483 137.87 -20.94 -49.60
N LYS A 484 138.41 -21.57 -48.56
CA LYS A 484 137.62 -22.20 -47.47
C LYS A 484 136.82 -21.14 -46.71
N LEU A 485 137.46 -20.03 -46.30
CA LEU A 485 136.80 -18.92 -45.60
C LEU A 485 135.68 -18.29 -46.45
N LYS A 486 135.90 -18.10 -47.76
CA LYS A 486 134.85 -17.61 -48.67
C LYS A 486 133.71 -18.62 -48.87
N LYS A 487 134.00 -19.93 -48.93
CA LYS A 487 132.98 -20.98 -48.97
C LYS A 487 132.11 -20.98 -47.70
N LEU A 488 132.73 -20.88 -46.52
CA LEU A 488 132.00 -20.76 -45.25
C LEU A 488 131.11 -19.50 -45.23
N SER A 489 131.67 -18.33 -45.58
CA SER A 489 130.89 -17.09 -45.68
C SER A 489 129.72 -17.17 -46.67
N VAL A 490 129.85 -17.90 -47.78
CA VAL A 490 128.75 -18.16 -48.72
C VAL A 490 127.72 -19.12 -48.13
N MET A 491 128.13 -20.15 -47.37
CA MET A 491 127.21 -21.04 -46.64
C MET A 491 126.43 -20.29 -45.57
N ASP A 492 127.07 -19.40 -44.82
CA ASP A 492 126.40 -18.58 -43.79
C ASP A 492 125.40 -17.60 -44.44
N LEU A 493 125.79 -16.90 -45.51
CA LEU A 493 124.90 -15.99 -46.24
C LEU A 493 123.74 -16.72 -46.92
N THR A 494 123.97 -17.88 -47.55
CA THR A 494 122.88 -18.67 -48.14
C THR A 494 121.93 -19.23 -47.06
N LYS A 495 122.46 -19.62 -45.89
CA LYS A 495 121.64 -20.01 -44.74
C LYS A 495 120.77 -18.86 -44.24
N THR A 496 121.30 -17.65 -44.06
CA THR A 496 120.50 -16.49 -43.63
C THR A 496 119.47 -16.08 -44.69
N CYS A 497 119.79 -16.18 -45.99
CA CYS A 497 118.80 -16.01 -47.07
C CYS A 497 117.68 -17.07 -46.99
N CYS A 498 117.99 -18.35 -46.76
CA CYS A 498 116.96 -19.38 -46.58
C CYS A 498 116.11 -19.14 -45.32
N GLU A 499 116.70 -18.64 -44.22
CA GLU A 499 115.99 -18.29 -42.99
C GLU A 499 115.07 -17.06 -43.18
N THR A 500 115.50 -16.03 -43.90
CA THR A 500 114.64 -14.87 -44.23
C THR A 500 113.54 -15.23 -45.22
N CYS A 501 113.82 -16.06 -46.25
CA CYS A 501 112.78 -16.54 -47.16
C CYS A 501 111.72 -17.38 -46.43
N LYS A 502 112.10 -18.25 -45.48
CA LYS A 502 111.14 -18.96 -44.61
C LYS A 502 110.30 -17.98 -43.80
N ARG A 503 110.93 -17.01 -43.15
CA ARG A 503 110.24 -15.99 -42.35
C ARG A 503 109.30 -15.10 -43.17
N ILE A 504 109.63 -14.82 -44.43
CA ILE A 504 108.72 -14.13 -45.37
C ILE A 504 107.54 -15.05 -45.73
N GLY A 505 107.76 -16.35 -45.95
CA GLY A 505 106.67 -17.32 -46.15
C GLY A 505 105.73 -17.42 -44.95
N GLU A 506 106.29 -17.53 -43.74
CA GLU A 506 105.57 -17.52 -42.46
C GLU A 506 104.73 -16.23 -42.29
N LEU A 507 105.32 -15.06 -42.50
CA LEU A 507 104.60 -13.78 -42.45
C LEU A 507 103.54 -13.64 -43.55
N THR A 508 103.75 -14.24 -44.73
CA THR A 508 102.76 -14.24 -45.82
C THR A 508 101.56 -15.12 -45.48
N ALA A 509 101.80 -16.29 -44.86
CA ALA A 509 100.75 -17.18 -44.37
C ALA A 509 99.93 -16.51 -43.25
N LEU A 510 100.61 -15.93 -42.25
CA LEU A 510 99.97 -15.18 -41.17
C LEU A 510 99.15 -13.98 -41.68
N TYR A 511 99.63 -13.27 -42.72
CA TYR A 511 98.86 -12.21 -43.35
C TYR A 511 97.58 -12.75 -44.02
N ALA A 512 97.66 -13.89 -44.72
CA ALA A 512 96.49 -14.51 -45.35
C ALA A 512 95.48 -15.05 -44.30
N GLU A 513 95.96 -15.58 -43.18
CA GLU A 513 95.12 -15.93 -42.03
C GLU A 513 94.40 -14.71 -41.46
N VAL A 514 95.12 -13.60 -41.19
CA VAL A 514 94.52 -12.34 -40.71
C VAL A 514 93.57 -11.70 -41.74
N GLU A 515 93.83 -11.82 -43.05
CA GLU A 515 92.89 -11.36 -44.07
C GLU A 515 91.61 -12.21 -44.11
N ASN A 516 91.73 -13.53 -43.93
CA ASN A 516 90.57 -14.41 -43.78
C ASN A 516 89.78 -14.07 -42.51
N GLU A 517 90.43 -13.96 -41.34
CA GLU A 517 89.79 -13.53 -40.08
C GLU A 517 89.08 -12.17 -40.22
N ARG A 518 89.70 -11.20 -40.91
CA ARG A 518 89.08 -9.89 -41.17
C ARG A 518 87.85 -10.01 -42.05
N ASN A 519 87.90 -10.86 -43.08
CA ASN A 519 86.78 -11.06 -44.01
C ASN A 519 85.64 -11.85 -43.36
N GLU A 520 85.94 -12.84 -42.50
CA GLU A 520 84.96 -13.50 -41.64
C GLU A 520 84.34 -12.54 -40.63
N CYS A 521 85.14 -11.72 -39.94
CA CYS A 521 84.63 -10.66 -39.06
C CYS A 521 83.73 -9.67 -39.82
N ALA A 522 84.08 -9.29 -41.05
CA ALA A 522 83.23 -8.43 -41.88
C ALA A 522 81.90 -9.10 -42.26
N ALA A 523 81.91 -10.41 -42.57
CA ALA A 523 80.70 -11.18 -42.83
C ALA A 523 79.82 -11.35 -41.58
N LEU A 524 80.42 -11.55 -40.40
CA LEU A 524 79.74 -11.58 -39.11
C LEU A 524 79.15 -10.20 -38.74
N ILE A 525 79.87 -9.12 -38.99
CA ILE A 525 79.36 -7.75 -38.81
C ILE A 525 78.18 -7.48 -39.75
N ARG A 526 78.25 -7.88 -41.02
CA ARG A 526 77.12 -7.69 -41.94
C ARG A 526 75.90 -8.52 -41.53
N THR A 527 76.08 -9.80 -41.21
CA THR A 527 74.96 -10.67 -40.82
C THR A 527 74.34 -10.28 -39.48
N THR A 528 75.12 -9.79 -38.51
CA THR A 528 74.58 -9.24 -37.26
C THR A 528 73.90 -7.87 -37.45
N ALA A 529 74.38 -7.02 -38.38
CA ALA A 529 73.67 -5.81 -38.78
C ALA A 529 72.33 -6.13 -39.49
N ASP A 530 72.32 -7.08 -40.43
CA ASP A 530 71.12 -7.57 -41.12
C ASP A 530 70.11 -8.16 -40.12
N ALA A 531 70.59 -8.90 -39.11
CA ALA A 531 69.76 -9.42 -38.02
C ALA A 531 69.23 -8.30 -37.11
N SER A 532 70.04 -7.29 -36.78
CA SER A 532 69.62 -6.12 -36.02
C SER A 532 68.52 -5.33 -36.76
N GLY A 533 68.66 -5.16 -38.08
CA GLY A 533 67.63 -4.54 -38.93
C GLY A 533 66.30 -5.31 -38.89
N LYS A 534 66.34 -6.63 -39.04
CA LYS A 534 65.14 -7.49 -38.93
C LYS A 534 64.49 -7.40 -37.55
N MET A 535 65.28 -7.35 -36.47
CA MET A 535 64.76 -7.19 -35.11
C MET A 535 64.15 -5.80 -34.88
N LYS A 536 64.70 -4.73 -35.47
CA LYS A 536 64.09 -3.39 -35.42
C LYS A 536 62.73 -3.36 -36.12
N MET A 537 62.64 -3.87 -37.34
CA MET A 537 61.35 -3.97 -38.05
C MET A 537 60.33 -4.79 -37.24
N ARG A 538 60.73 -5.92 -36.63
CA ARG A 538 59.80 -6.69 -35.78
C ARG A 538 59.38 -5.95 -34.50
N ILE A 539 60.25 -5.11 -33.93
CA ILE A 539 59.89 -4.22 -32.82
C ILE A 539 58.89 -3.15 -33.28
N GLU A 540 59.08 -2.56 -34.46
CA GLU A 540 58.15 -1.59 -35.06
C GLU A 540 56.79 -2.23 -35.38
N ASP A 541 56.77 -3.44 -35.95
CA ASP A 541 55.56 -4.24 -36.12
C ASP A 541 54.84 -4.49 -34.79
N MET A 542 55.57 -4.91 -33.75
CA MET A 542 54.98 -5.16 -32.43
C MET A 542 54.51 -3.87 -31.74
N GLN A 543 55.14 -2.72 -31.99
CA GLN A 543 54.65 -1.42 -31.54
C GLN A 543 53.35 -1.04 -32.26
N ASN A 544 53.26 -1.30 -33.58
CA ASN A 544 52.05 -1.10 -34.37
C ASN A 544 50.92 -2.06 -33.96
N GLU A 545 51.22 -3.33 -33.67
CA GLU A 545 50.30 -4.30 -33.06
C GLU A 545 49.80 -3.80 -31.71
N MET A 546 50.68 -3.35 -30.81
CA MET A 546 50.29 -2.77 -29.52
C MET A 546 49.48 -1.47 -29.64
N ALA A 547 49.76 -0.63 -30.64
CA ALA A 547 48.96 0.58 -30.90
C ALA A 547 47.54 0.23 -31.34
N LYS A 548 47.38 -0.73 -32.27
CA LYS A 548 46.07 -1.26 -32.71
C LYS A 548 45.31 -1.91 -31.55
N LEU A 549 45.99 -2.70 -30.72
CA LEU A 549 45.38 -3.33 -29.55
C LEU A 549 44.95 -2.30 -28.48
N ARG A 550 45.74 -1.24 -28.28
CA ARG A 550 45.37 -0.12 -27.38
C ARG A 550 44.15 0.63 -27.89
N ALA A 551 44.13 1.01 -29.17
CA ALA A 551 42.98 1.66 -29.81
C ALA A 551 41.71 0.79 -29.66
N GLY A 552 41.77 -0.47 -30.12
CA GLY A 552 40.65 -1.42 -29.99
C GLY A 552 40.29 -1.79 -28.54
N SER A 553 41.13 -1.49 -27.55
CA SER A 553 40.77 -1.57 -26.12
C SER A 553 40.06 -0.31 -25.62
N ALA A 554 40.46 0.87 -26.09
CA ALA A 554 39.81 2.14 -25.79
C ALA A 554 38.40 2.19 -26.43
N ASP A 555 38.26 1.73 -27.68
CA ASP A 555 36.96 1.61 -28.36
C ASP A 555 36.00 0.70 -27.57
N LYS A 556 36.50 -0.45 -27.10
CA LYS A 556 35.73 -1.37 -26.25
C LYS A 556 35.37 -0.76 -24.90
N LEU A 557 36.27 0.00 -24.28
CA LEU A 557 35.97 0.72 -23.04
C LEU A 557 34.91 1.81 -23.25
N ALA A 558 34.94 2.51 -24.39
CA ALA A 558 33.93 3.51 -24.75
C ALA A 558 32.55 2.87 -25.04
N ILE A 559 32.52 1.69 -25.67
CA ILE A 559 31.28 0.91 -25.85
C ILE A 559 30.76 0.43 -24.49
N LEU A 560 31.62 -0.18 -23.65
CA LEU A 560 31.25 -0.66 -22.31
C LEU A 560 30.83 0.47 -21.36
N SER A 561 31.30 1.71 -21.56
CA SER A 561 30.75 2.88 -20.85
C SER A 561 29.32 3.12 -21.28
N LYS A 562 29.06 3.28 -22.58
CA LYS A 562 27.70 3.51 -23.13
C LYS A 562 26.71 2.41 -22.78
N GLU A 563 27.15 1.15 -22.72
CA GLU A 563 26.36 0.01 -22.24
C GLU A 563 26.03 0.10 -20.74
N ARG A 564 26.93 0.65 -19.91
CA ARG A 564 26.63 0.95 -18.50
C ARG A 564 25.68 2.13 -18.36
N ASP A 565 25.92 3.22 -19.10
CA ASP A 565 25.09 4.42 -19.07
C ASP A 565 23.65 4.11 -19.52
N THR A 566 23.47 3.26 -20.52
CA THR A 566 22.14 2.78 -20.97
C THR A 566 21.52 1.76 -20.01
N HIS A 567 22.31 0.90 -19.36
CA HIS A 567 21.80 -0.02 -18.33
C HIS A 567 21.38 0.73 -17.04
N GLU A 568 22.11 1.77 -16.65
CA GLU A 568 21.82 2.59 -15.47
C GLU A 568 20.55 3.43 -15.69
N SER A 569 20.45 4.12 -16.83
CA SER A 569 19.21 4.81 -17.22
C SER A 569 18.01 3.88 -17.40
N SER A 570 18.23 2.65 -17.89
CA SER A 570 17.18 1.60 -17.89
C SER A 570 16.80 1.16 -16.47
N CYS A 571 17.74 1.16 -15.52
CA CYS A 571 17.47 0.82 -14.13
C CYS A 571 16.74 1.94 -13.37
N THR A 572 17.08 3.21 -13.61
CA THR A 572 16.37 4.35 -13.02
C THR A 572 14.97 4.50 -13.61
N SER A 573 14.79 4.35 -14.93
CA SER A 573 13.47 4.28 -15.58
C SER A 573 12.61 3.15 -14.99
N ARG A 574 13.17 1.94 -14.83
CA ARG A 574 12.47 0.81 -14.17
C ARG A 574 12.19 1.05 -12.68
N ALA A 575 12.95 1.91 -12.00
CA ALA A 575 12.67 2.31 -10.62
C ALA A 575 11.51 3.33 -10.57
N ALA A 576 11.50 4.33 -11.45
CA ALA A 576 10.41 5.29 -11.60
C ALA A 576 9.08 4.58 -11.91
N LEU A 577 9.04 3.73 -12.94
CA LEU A 577 7.87 2.91 -13.30
C LEU A 577 7.38 2.00 -12.15
N ARG A 578 8.26 1.59 -11.23
CA ARG A 578 7.87 0.83 -10.03
C ARG A 578 7.27 1.73 -8.94
N ALA A 579 7.79 2.94 -8.76
CA ALA A 579 7.23 3.93 -7.85
C ALA A 579 5.86 4.43 -8.35
N GLU A 580 5.76 4.81 -9.63
CA GLU A 580 4.51 5.17 -10.31
C GLU A 580 3.46 4.06 -10.18
N ARG A 581 3.82 2.80 -10.46
CA ARG A 581 2.91 1.65 -10.26
C ARG A 581 2.53 1.46 -8.78
N SER A 582 3.40 1.79 -7.83
CA SER A 582 3.07 1.71 -6.40
C SER A 582 2.08 2.80 -5.99
N ILE A 583 2.25 4.03 -6.49
CA ILE A 583 1.36 5.17 -6.26
C ILE A 583 0.00 4.91 -6.93
N ALA A 584 -0.01 4.44 -8.17
CA ALA A 584 -1.23 4.02 -8.86
C ALA A 584 -1.95 2.89 -8.10
N TRP A 585 -1.22 1.95 -7.51
CA TRP A 585 -1.83 0.88 -6.72
C TRP A 585 -2.42 1.38 -5.39
N THR A 586 -1.77 2.32 -4.68
CA THR A 586 -2.37 2.94 -3.48
C THR A 586 -3.58 3.78 -3.85
N MET A 587 -3.53 4.60 -4.91
CA MET A 587 -4.68 5.36 -5.40
C MET A 587 -5.85 4.46 -5.83
N CYS A 588 -5.60 3.36 -6.55
CA CYS A 588 -6.63 2.39 -6.88
C CYS A 588 -7.23 1.74 -5.63
N ARG A 589 -6.43 1.52 -4.59
CA ARG A 589 -6.92 0.99 -3.31
C ARG A 589 -7.75 2.01 -2.55
N GLU A 590 -7.28 3.24 -2.40
CA GLU A 590 -8.03 4.35 -1.80
C GLU A 590 -9.38 4.55 -2.49
N LYS A 591 -9.42 4.49 -3.83
CA LYS A 591 -10.68 4.54 -4.59
C LYS A 591 -11.54 3.28 -4.46
N GLN A 592 -10.97 2.12 -4.17
CA GLN A 592 -11.76 0.94 -3.84
C GLN A 592 -12.32 1.02 -2.41
N ASP A 593 -11.55 1.48 -1.44
CA ASP A 593 -12.01 1.72 -0.06
C ASP A 593 -13.13 2.80 -0.04
N GLU A 594 -13.04 3.85 -0.87
CA GLU A 594 -14.12 4.82 -1.12
C GLU A 594 -15.37 4.17 -1.74
N LEU A 595 -15.22 3.28 -2.72
CA LEU A 595 -16.34 2.57 -3.35
C LEU A 595 -17.02 1.58 -2.38
N GLU A 596 -16.26 0.93 -1.51
CA GLU A 596 -16.80 0.05 -0.46
C GLU A 596 -17.58 0.85 0.60
N LEU A 597 -17.09 2.04 0.99
CA LEU A 597 -17.83 2.99 1.83
C LEU A 597 -19.12 3.48 1.16
N GLN A 598 -19.07 3.83 -0.13
CA GLN A 598 -20.25 4.23 -0.90
C GLN A 598 -21.25 3.09 -1.06
N ALA A 599 -20.81 1.85 -1.28
CA ALA A 599 -21.69 0.67 -1.33
C ALA A 599 -22.43 0.47 0.00
N VAL A 600 -21.73 0.57 1.14
CA VAL A 600 -22.34 0.52 2.48
C VAL A 600 -23.32 1.68 2.71
N GLN A 601 -23.07 2.87 2.14
CA GLN A 601 -24.02 3.99 2.20
C GLN A 601 -25.25 3.73 1.31
N VAL A 602 -25.08 3.16 0.12
CA VAL A 602 -26.17 2.75 -0.77
C VAL A 602 -27.03 1.68 -0.11
N ASP A 603 -26.46 0.69 0.57
CA ASP A 603 -27.24 -0.33 1.30
C ASP A 603 -28.01 0.26 2.50
N LYS A 604 -27.40 1.22 3.23
CA LYS A 604 -28.12 1.97 4.27
C LYS A 604 -29.31 2.73 3.67
N LEU A 605 -29.13 3.43 2.55
CA LEU A 605 -30.21 4.15 1.86
C LEU A 605 -31.27 3.20 1.28
N ASN A 606 -30.88 2.05 0.73
CA ASN A 606 -31.82 1.01 0.30
C ASN A 606 -32.65 0.47 1.47
N SER A 607 -32.06 0.35 2.66
CA SER A 607 -32.77 -0.09 3.87
C SER A 607 -33.78 0.96 4.37
N THR A 608 -33.45 2.26 4.32
CA THR A 608 -34.36 3.34 4.72
C THR A 608 -35.47 3.53 3.70
N VAL A 609 -35.17 3.51 2.39
CA VAL A 609 -36.16 3.48 1.30
C VAL A 609 -37.09 2.28 1.46
N SER A 610 -36.56 1.08 1.75
CA SER A 610 -37.39 -0.11 2.03
C SER A 610 -38.28 0.07 3.25
N SER A 611 -37.88 0.86 4.26
CA SER A 611 -38.78 1.19 5.38
C SER A 611 -39.84 2.21 4.99
N LEU A 612 -39.47 3.30 4.33
CA LEU A 612 -40.40 4.32 3.84
C LEU A 612 -41.44 3.71 2.89
N GLN A 613 -41.06 2.75 2.05
CA GLN A 613 -41.99 1.97 1.22
C GLN A 613 -42.95 1.12 2.07
N ARG A 614 -42.46 0.38 3.08
CA ARG A 614 -43.30 -0.38 4.02
C ARG A 614 -44.28 0.53 4.78
N ASP A 615 -43.84 1.71 5.19
CA ASP A 615 -44.66 2.65 5.97
C ASP A 615 -45.64 3.43 5.09
N MET A 616 -45.27 3.74 3.85
CA MET A 616 -46.20 4.24 2.81
C MET A 616 -47.30 3.21 2.51
N LEU A 617 -46.97 1.93 2.36
CA LEU A 617 -47.95 0.84 2.19
C LEU A 617 -48.86 0.65 3.42
N ARG A 618 -48.34 0.87 4.64
CA ARG A 618 -49.15 0.89 5.88
C ARG A 618 -50.11 2.08 5.89
N LEU A 619 -49.68 3.26 5.42
CA LEU A 619 -50.49 4.48 5.36
C LEU A 619 -51.57 4.41 4.28
N THR A 620 -51.28 3.90 3.08
CA THR A 620 -52.30 3.68 2.04
C THR A 620 -53.36 2.70 2.51
N ALA A 621 -52.97 1.53 3.06
CA ALA A 621 -53.91 0.57 3.62
C ALA A 621 -54.73 1.13 4.80
N ARG A 622 -54.17 2.03 5.62
CA ARG A 622 -54.93 2.76 6.66
C ARG A 622 -55.94 3.73 6.05
N ASN A 623 -55.55 4.49 5.04
CA ASN A 623 -56.42 5.45 4.35
C ASN A 623 -57.54 4.76 3.57
N GLU A 624 -57.29 3.61 2.95
CA GLU A 624 -58.32 2.76 2.34
C GLU A 624 -59.32 2.25 3.38
N ARG A 625 -58.86 1.75 4.54
CA ARG A 625 -59.74 1.31 5.63
C ARG A 625 -60.64 2.45 6.14
N LEU A 626 -60.08 3.66 6.29
CA LEU A 626 -60.82 4.85 6.69
C LEU A 626 -61.80 5.33 5.60
N SER A 627 -61.39 5.33 4.34
CA SER A 627 -62.25 5.66 3.19
C SER A 627 -63.41 4.67 3.05
N ASN A 628 -63.15 3.37 3.22
CA ASN A 628 -64.17 2.32 3.21
C ASN A 628 -65.09 2.40 4.44
N ALA A 629 -64.60 2.84 5.61
CA ALA A 629 -65.44 3.14 6.77
C ALA A 629 -66.33 4.37 6.54
N LYS A 630 -65.78 5.45 5.99
CA LYS A 630 -66.52 6.66 5.61
C LYS A 630 -67.60 6.37 4.57
N ARG A 631 -67.31 5.54 3.56
CA ARG A 631 -68.30 5.09 2.56
C ARG A 631 -69.46 4.33 3.24
N ARG A 632 -69.16 3.29 4.03
CA ARG A 632 -70.19 2.54 4.79
C ARG A 632 -71.03 3.42 5.70
N MET A 633 -70.45 4.44 6.34
CA MET A 633 -71.20 5.42 7.14
C MET A 633 -72.08 6.34 6.28
N ALA A 634 -71.60 6.76 5.10
CA ALA A 634 -72.41 7.52 4.14
C ALA A 634 -73.59 6.68 3.61
N ASP A 635 -73.35 5.41 3.27
CA ASP A 635 -74.37 4.46 2.83
C ASP A 635 -75.46 4.29 3.92
N GLN A 636 -75.04 4.05 5.18
CA GLN A 636 -75.94 3.95 6.34
C GLN A 636 -76.72 5.23 6.62
N LEU A 637 -76.11 6.41 6.44
CA LEU A 637 -76.80 7.70 6.58
C LEU A 637 -77.83 7.89 5.46
N GLU A 638 -77.51 7.48 4.24
CA GLU A 638 -78.41 7.57 3.09
C GLU A 638 -79.60 6.61 3.21
N ASP A 639 -79.41 5.40 3.73
CA ASP A 639 -80.50 4.48 4.05
C ASP A 639 -81.37 4.99 5.21
N ARG A 640 -80.77 5.61 6.24
CA ARG A 640 -81.53 6.30 7.31
C ARG A 640 -82.34 7.49 6.78
N LYS A 641 -81.82 8.26 5.81
CA LYS A 641 -82.61 9.31 5.12
C LYS A 641 -83.77 8.73 4.32
N LYS A 642 -83.58 7.63 3.59
CA LYS A 642 -84.66 6.94 2.85
C LYS A 642 -85.75 6.45 3.79
N GLU A 643 -85.38 5.87 4.94
CA GLU A 643 -86.34 5.46 5.97
C GLU A 643 -87.10 6.65 6.55
N LEU A 644 -86.39 7.71 6.94
CA LEU A 644 -86.99 8.95 7.45
C LEU A 644 -87.96 9.56 6.42
N HIS A 645 -87.60 9.60 5.13
CA HIS A 645 -88.47 10.07 4.06
C HIS A 645 -89.72 9.18 3.89
N ARG A 646 -89.57 7.84 3.98
CA ARG A 646 -90.71 6.90 3.97
C ARG A 646 -91.63 7.10 5.19
N LEU A 647 -91.06 7.37 6.35
CA LEU A 647 -91.81 7.68 7.58
C LEU A 647 -92.58 8.99 7.45
N TYR A 648 -91.99 10.06 6.89
CA TYR A 648 -92.70 11.30 6.56
C TYR A 648 -93.83 11.08 5.54
N GLN A 649 -93.58 10.34 4.46
CA GLN A 649 -94.65 9.98 3.51
C GLN A 649 -95.80 9.24 4.21
N ARG A 650 -95.49 8.28 5.09
CA ARG A 650 -96.49 7.53 5.84
C ARG A 650 -97.26 8.40 6.85
N ALA A 651 -96.57 9.32 7.53
CA ALA A 651 -97.19 10.29 8.44
C ALA A 651 -98.17 11.20 7.69
N ASN A 652 -97.76 11.77 6.56
CA ASN A 652 -98.63 12.61 5.71
C ASN A 652 -99.84 11.83 5.17
N LEU A 653 -99.65 10.55 4.79
CA LEU A 653 -100.77 9.68 4.39
C LEU A 653 -101.76 9.43 5.53
N TYR A 654 -101.29 9.25 6.77
CA TYR A 654 -102.16 9.16 7.95
C TYR A 654 -102.84 10.50 8.27
N GLU A 655 -102.15 11.64 8.16
CA GLU A 655 -102.74 12.96 8.36
C GLU A 655 -103.85 13.24 7.34
N HIS A 656 -103.64 12.92 6.06
CA HIS A 656 -104.68 12.98 5.03
C HIS A 656 -105.83 11.99 5.28
N ALA A 657 -105.57 10.82 5.87
CA ALA A 657 -106.61 9.88 6.26
C ALA A 657 -107.45 10.39 7.45
N LEU A 658 -106.81 10.95 8.48
CA LEU A 658 -107.45 11.58 9.63
C LEU A 658 -108.33 12.75 9.17
N LYS A 659 -107.80 13.70 8.39
CA LYS A 659 -108.57 14.83 7.84
C LYS A 659 -109.81 14.38 7.03
N ARG A 660 -109.72 13.28 6.26
CA ARG A 660 -110.90 12.69 5.59
C ARG A 660 -111.89 12.07 6.58
N GLY A 661 -111.39 11.41 7.63
CA GLY A 661 -112.19 10.89 8.73
C GLY A 661 -112.94 11.99 9.49
N ASP A 662 -112.26 13.07 9.86
CA ASP A 662 -112.85 14.23 10.54
C ASP A 662 -113.97 14.87 9.71
N ILE A 663 -113.75 15.09 8.41
CA ILE A 663 -114.78 15.60 7.50
C ILE A 663 -115.97 14.63 7.40
N ALA A 664 -115.73 13.31 7.39
CA ALA A 664 -116.81 12.33 7.40
C ALA A 664 -117.60 12.32 8.73
N VAL A 665 -116.90 12.48 9.87
CA VAL A 665 -117.50 12.59 11.20
C VAL A 665 -118.29 13.90 11.35
N GLN A 666 -117.79 15.02 10.80
CA GLN A 666 -118.50 16.30 10.75
C GLN A 666 -119.80 16.15 9.96
N ARG A 667 -119.75 15.61 8.73
CA ARG A 667 -120.95 15.32 7.92
C ARG A 667 -121.94 14.42 8.65
N LYS A 668 -121.48 13.39 9.36
CA LYS A 668 -122.38 12.53 10.16
C LYS A 668 -122.96 13.22 11.40
N ARG A 669 -122.25 14.18 12.01
CA ARG A 669 -122.79 15.06 13.07
C ARG A 669 -123.83 16.04 12.51
N GLU A 670 -123.67 16.49 11.27
CA GLU A 670 -124.65 17.32 10.54
C GLU A 670 -125.90 16.50 10.17
N ASP A 671 -125.74 15.30 9.60
CA ASP A 671 -126.84 14.36 9.35
C ASP A 671 -127.66 14.11 10.63
N ILE A 672 -126.99 13.83 11.74
CA ILE A 672 -127.63 13.62 13.05
C ILE A 672 -128.33 14.91 13.55
N ARG A 673 -127.78 16.10 13.26
CA ARG A 673 -128.43 17.38 13.60
C ARG A 673 -129.71 17.59 12.77
N MET A 674 -129.66 17.32 11.47
CA MET A 674 -130.81 17.43 10.57
C MET A 674 -131.90 16.41 10.91
N LEU A 675 -131.54 15.15 11.18
CA LEU A 675 -132.47 14.11 11.65
C LEU A 675 -133.10 14.46 13.01
N LYS A 676 -132.34 15.08 13.93
CA LYS A 676 -132.90 15.59 15.20
C LYS A 676 -133.88 16.75 14.98
N LEU A 677 -133.61 17.64 14.03
CA LEU A 677 -134.52 18.75 13.67
C LEU A 677 -135.81 18.22 13.03
N GLN A 678 -135.71 17.35 12.03
CA GLN A 678 -136.85 16.67 11.40
C GLN A 678 -137.68 15.89 12.43
N ARG A 679 -137.04 15.20 13.38
CA ARG A 679 -137.74 14.53 14.48
C ARG A 679 -138.52 15.54 15.35
N ALA A 680 -137.91 16.70 15.66
CA ALA A 680 -138.56 17.75 16.43
C ALA A 680 -139.76 18.39 15.70
N GLU A 681 -139.66 18.57 14.38
CA GLU A 681 -140.74 19.03 13.51
C GLU A 681 -141.89 18.01 13.45
N ILE A 682 -141.58 16.72 13.27
CA ILE A 682 -142.58 15.64 13.30
C ILE A 682 -143.27 15.58 14.68
N THR A 683 -142.55 15.74 15.79
CA THR A 683 -143.19 15.81 17.12
C THR A 683 -144.09 17.05 17.28
N ARG A 684 -143.69 18.22 16.76
CA ARG A 684 -144.54 19.43 16.75
C ARG A 684 -145.80 19.23 15.89
N HIS A 685 -145.70 18.57 14.75
CA HIS A 685 -146.85 18.21 13.93
C HIS A 685 -147.78 17.20 14.64
N LEU A 686 -147.23 16.21 15.35
CA LEU A 686 -148.01 15.28 16.18
C LEU A 686 -148.70 15.99 17.34
N GLU A 687 -148.04 16.92 18.03
CA GLU A 687 -148.66 17.76 19.06
C GLU A 687 -149.80 18.62 18.51
N ALA A 688 -149.59 19.29 17.37
CA ALA A 688 -150.62 20.09 16.71
C ALA A 688 -151.82 19.22 16.30
N LYS A 689 -151.59 18.01 15.76
CA LYS A 689 -152.66 17.05 15.46
C LYS A 689 -153.38 16.56 16.72
N LYS A 690 -152.66 16.28 17.83
CA LYS A 690 -153.26 15.94 19.13
C LYS A 690 -154.14 17.07 19.70
N ARG A 691 -153.68 18.32 19.64
CA ARG A 691 -154.47 19.50 20.03
C ARG A 691 -155.74 19.62 19.18
N ASN A 692 -155.65 19.42 17.87
CA ASN A 692 -156.81 19.42 16.98
C ASN A 692 -157.79 18.27 17.26
N MET A 693 -157.31 17.09 17.65
CA MET A 693 -158.17 15.98 18.10
C MET A 693 -158.90 16.32 19.41
N SER A 694 -158.26 17.01 20.35
CA SER A 694 -158.91 17.52 21.57
C SER A 694 -160.03 18.51 21.24
N ASN A 695 -159.79 19.44 20.31
CA ASN A 695 -160.82 20.37 19.84
C ASN A 695 -162.00 19.62 19.19
N ALA A 696 -161.74 18.58 18.38
CA ALA A 696 -162.79 17.75 17.78
C ALA A 696 -163.64 17.01 18.82
N GLN A 697 -163.05 16.60 19.95
CA GLN A 697 -163.77 16.01 21.08
C GLN A 697 -164.68 17.03 21.78
N ILE A 698 -164.18 18.26 22.03
CA ILE A 698 -164.99 19.36 22.61
C ILE A 698 -166.18 19.72 21.69
N TYR A 699 -166.01 19.70 20.38
CA TYR A 699 -167.12 19.92 19.44
C TYR A 699 -168.14 18.78 19.46
N ARG A 700 -167.71 17.52 19.63
CA ARG A 700 -168.60 16.37 19.78
C ARG A 700 -169.45 16.49 21.04
N GLU A 701 -168.84 16.80 22.18
CA GLU A 701 -169.52 16.99 23.46
C GLU A 701 -170.58 18.11 23.42
N LYS A 702 -170.34 19.18 22.65
CA LYS A 702 -171.32 20.25 22.38
C LYS A 702 -172.49 19.81 21.48
N ILE A 703 -172.24 18.93 20.51
CA ILE A 703 -173.29 18.32 19.69
C ILE A 703 -174.16 17.40 20.56
N ASP A 704 -173.54 16.54 21.37
CA ASP A 704 -174.26 15.63 22.26
C ASP A 704 -175.08 16.40 23.32
N PHE A 705 -174.59 17.56 23.78
CA PHE A 705 -175.30 18.47 24.67
C PHE A 705 -176.54 19.10 24.01
N THR A 706 -176.38 19.71 22.83
CA THR A 706 -177.51 20.33 22.10
C THR A 706 -178.54 19.30 21.60
N GLN A 707 -178.13 18.06 21.31
CA GLN A 707 -179.06 16.95 21.06
C GLN A 707 -179.88 16.58 22.32
N ARG A 708 -179.27 16.61 23.51
CA ARG A 708 -179.98 16.39 24.78
C ARG A 708 -180.98 17.51 25.07
N GLU A 709 -180.61 18.78 24.85
CA GLU A 709 -181.54 19.92 24.98
C GLU A 709 -182.73 19.81 24.02
N LEU A 710 -182.49 19.45 22.75
CA LEU A 710 -183.56 19.24 21.77
C LEU A 710 -184.48 18.06 22.13
N GLY A 711 -183.97 17.04 22.83
CA GLY A 711 -184.77 15.97 23.43
C GLY A 711 -185.66 16.49 24.56
N ILE A 712 -185.09 17.28 25.48
CA ILE A 712 -185.78 17.86 26.63
C ILE A 712 -186.95 18.76 26.19
N GLU A 713 -186.78 19.63 25.18
CA GLU A 713 -187.87 20.49 24.69
C GLU A 713 -189.00 19.71 24.01
N LYS A 714 -188.69 18.57 23.37
CA LYS A 714 -189.71 17.65 22.81
C LYS A 714 -190.46 16.91 23.91
N SER A 715 -189.80 16.53 25.01
CA SER A 715 -190.48 15.96 26.17
C SER A 715 -191.38 17.00 26.87
N LYS A 716 -190.88 18.22 27.12
CA LYS A 716 -191.67 19.32 27.71
C LYS A 716 -192.95 19.62 26.92
N THR A 717 -192.86 19.70 25.60
CA THR A 717 -194.04 19.97 24.75
C THR A 717 -195.04 18.80 24.74
N GLN A 718 -194.58 17.56 24.88
CA GLN A 718 -195.47 16.40 25.06
C GLN A 718 -196.06 16.28 26.48
N GLN A 719 -195.41 16.86 27.48
CA GLN A 719 -195.93 16.96 28.85
C GLN A 719 -196.99 18.06 28.95
N LEU A 720 -196.73 19.28 28.46
CA LEU A 720 -197.72 20.37 28.45
C LEU A 720 -199.05 20.03 27.74
N CYS A 721 -199.05 19.12 26.76
CA CYS A 721 -200.28 18.65 26.10
C CYS A 721 -201.05 17.57 26.89
N LYS A 722 -200.48 17.01 27.96
CA LYS A 722 -201.13 16.05 28.87
C LYS A 722 -201.50 16.69 30.20
N ASP A 723 -200.62 17.56 30.70
CA ASP A 723 -200.79 18.33 31.94
C ASP A 723 -201.92 19.40 31.85
N LEU A 724 -202.64 19.44 30.72
CA LEU A 724 -203.84 20.25 30.47
C LEU A 724 -205.17 19.51 30.69
N GLU A 725 -205.17 18.17 30.75
CA GLU A 725 -206.43 17.38 30.76
C GLU A 725 -206.75 16.69 32.10
N GLU A 726 -205.85 16.68 33.10
CA GLU A 726 -206.11 16.03 34.41
C GLU A 726 -205.38 16.73 35.59
N PRO A 727 -206.07 17.10 36.70
CA PRO A 727 -205.48 17.91 37.77
C PRO A 727 -205.08 17.14 39.06
N GLU A 728 -203.80 17.17 39.46
CA GLU A 728 -203.29 17.58 40.82
C GLU A 728 -201.79 17.24 41.12
N ASN A 729 -201.05 18.24 41.63
CA ASN A 729 -199.94 18.24 42.63
C ASN A 729 -198.46 17.74 42.42
N THR A 730 -197.54 18.73 42.32
CA THR A 730 -196.37 19.08 43.22
C THR A 730 -195.22 18.11 43.68
N GLU A 731 -193.97 18.46 43.27
CA GLU A 731 -192.68 18.61 44.05
C GLU A 731 -191.77 17.44 44.62
N ARG A 732 -190.41 17.70 44.69
CA ARG A 732 -189.36 17.38 45.76
C ARG A 732 -188.01 16.60 45.43
N TRP A 733 -186.99 16.50 46.37
CA TRP A 733 -185.46 16.36 46.21
C TRP A 733 -184.68 15.55 47.34
N ASN A 734 -183.33 15.28 47.51
CA ASN A 734 -182.01 15.08 46.74
C ASN A 734 -180.72 14.81 47.67
N GLY A 735 -179.58 14.15 47.26
CA GLY A 735 -178.15 14.41 47.76
C GLY A 735 -177.09 13.29 48.21
N LEU A 736 -175.76 13.66 48.35
CA LEU A 736 -174.56 13.20 49.21
C LEU A 736 -173.72 11.84 49.00
N SER A 737 -172.54 11.46 49.63
CA SER A 737 -171.12 12.00 49.90
C SER A 737 -170.16 11.13 50.87
N CYS A 738 -168.79 10.91 50.71
CA CYS A 738 -167.73 10.59 51.80
C CYS A 738 -166.19 10.26 51.41
N ASN A 739 -165.28 9.87 52.39
CA ASN A 739 -163.76 9.92 52.51
C ASN A 739 -162.98 8.57 52.94
N ASP A 740 -161.78 8.34 53.63
CA ASP A 740 -160.68 8.98 54.51
C ASP A 740 -159.24 8.22 54.51
N GLU A 741 -158.23 8.48 55.42
CA GLU A 741 -156.69 8.20 55.40
C GLU A 741 -156.03 7.78 56.82
N GLU A 742 -154.73 7.48 57.26
CA GLU A 742 -153.24 7.24 56.89
C GLU A 742 -152.33 6.59 58.10
N ASP A 743 -151.03 6.10 57.99
CA ASP A 743 -150.02 5.70 59.12
C ASP A 743 -148.48 5.41 58.75
N CYS A 744 -147.42 5.63 59.61
CA CYS A 744 -145.91 5.62 59.28
C CYS A 744 -144.78 5.46 60.40
N PRO A 745 -143.44 5.34 60.07
CA PRO A 745 -142.33 6.11 60.75
C PRO A 745 -141.06 6.54 59.89
N GLU A 746 -140.09 7.28 60.49
CA GLU A 746 -139.17 8.29 59.89
C GLU A 746 -137.76 7.90 59.31
N GLU A 747 -137.10 8.85 58.61
CA GLU A 747 -135.94 8.63 57.68
C GLU A 747 -134.59 9.36 58.02
N ASP A 748 -134.59 10.51 58.71
CA ASP A 748 -133.44 11.46 58.74
C ASP A 748 -132.10 10.94 59.30
N HIS A 749 -132.13 10.02 60.27
CA HIS A 749 -130.95 9.67 61.07
C HIS A 749 -129.85 8.91 60.27
N VAL A 750 -130.16 8.46 59.05
CA VAL A 750 -129.20 7.82 58.13
C VAL A 750 -128.46 8.86 57.28
N LEU A 751 -129.14 9.91 56.82
CA LEU A 751 -128.59 10.92 55.91
C LEU A 751 -127.41 11.70 56.53
N ALA A 752 -127.53 12.04 57.82
CA ALA A 752 -126.47 12.71 58.58
C ALA A 752 -125.18 11.86 58.73
N ARG A 753 -125.27 10.53 58.61
CA ARG A 753 -124.09 9.63 58.72
C ARG A 753 -123.29 9.57 57.42
N ASN A 754 -123.97 9.59 56.26
CA ASN A 754 -123.32 9.54 54.95
C ASN A 754 -122.48 10.79 54.66
N THR A 755 -123.03 11.99 54.86
CA THR A 755 -122.36 13.26 54.51
C THR A 755 -121.02 13.48 55.24
N ILE A 756 -120.87 12.93 56.45
CA ILE A 756 -119.61 12.97 57.22
C ILE A 756 -118.56 12.01 56.65
N LEU A 757 -118.98 10.85 56.12
CA LEU A 757 -118.10 9.87 55.48
C LEU A 757 -117.70 10.32 54.07
N GLU A 758 -118.62 10.95 53.33
CA GLU A 758 -118.36 11.52 52.00
C GLU A 758 -117.31 12.64 52.06
N ARG A 759 -117.38 13.53 53.07
CA ARG A 759 -116.35 14.56 53.29
C ARG A 759 -114.97 13.94 53.49
N ARG A 760 -114.85 13.01 54.45
CA ARG A 760 -113.59 12.28 54.71
C ARG A 760 -113.08 11.51 53.49
N LEU A 761 -113.96 11.06 52.60
CA LEU A 761 -113.58 10.42 51.34
C LEU A 761 -113.07 11.42 50.29
N SER A 762 -113.50 12.69 50.32
CA SER A 762 -112.95 13.76 49.49
C SER A 762 -111.58 14.21 50.00
N ASP A 763 -111.49 14.52 51.31
CA ASP A 763 -110.24 14.97 51.95
C ASP A 763 -109.07 14.00 51.69
N ASN A 764 -109.33 12.68 51.79
CA ASN A 764 -108.33 11.65 51.52
C ASN A 764 -108.00 11.47 50.02
N LYS A 765 -108.89 11.84 49.09
CA LYS A 765 -108.59 11.82 47.64
C LYS A 765 -107.76 13.02 47.21
N GLU A 766 -108.03 14.18 47.80
CA GLU A 766 -107.25 15.40 47.57
C GLU A 766 -105.82 15.20 48.11
N LEU A 767 -105.67 14.65 49.32
CA LEU A 767 -104.37 14.21 49.85
C LEU A 767 -103.68 13.13 49.00
N LEU A 768 -104.42 12.19 48.40
CA LEU A 768 -103.83 11.20 47.49
C LEU A 768 -103.30 11.86 46.21
N LEU A 769 -104.09 12.75 45.59
CA LEU A 769 -103.68 13.51 44.41
C LEU A 769 -102.45 14.39 44.66
N GLU A 770 -102.35 15.05 45.82
CA GLU A 770 -101.14 15.77 46.21
C GLU A 770 -99.92 14.85 46.31
N LYS A 771 -100.06 13.65 46.88
CA LYS A 771 -98.96 12.68 46.99
C LYS A 771 -98.59 12.03 45.67
N GLU A 772 -99.56 11.79 44.78
CA GLU A 772 -99.30 11.33 43.42
C GLU A 772 -98.58 12.40 42.60
N LEU A 773 -98.99 13.67 42.67
CA LEU A 773 -98.33 14.78 41.99
C LEU A 773 -96.88 14.97 42.48
N ILE A 774 -96.66 14.94 43.80
CA ILE A 774 -95.31 15.01 44.39
C ILE A 774 -94.46 13.80 43.97
N LEU A 775 -95.05 12.62 43.81
CA LEU A 775 -94.33 11.42 43.38
C LEU A 775 -93.97 11.48 41.88
N ASP A 776 -94.82 12.03 41.03
CA ASP A 776 -94.51 12.33 39.63
C ASP A 776 -93.42 13.40 39.49
N GLU A 777 -93.45 14.46 40.30
CA GLU A 777 -92.37 15.48 40.32
C GLU A 777 -91.04 14.90 40.83
N VAL A 778 -91.05 14.12 41.92
CA VAL A 778 -89.84 13.48 42.47
C VAL A 778 -89.30 12.39 41.54
N THR A 779 -90.16 11.61 40.88
CA THR A 779 -89.69 10.62 39.88
C THR A 779 -89.21 11.30 38.59
N GLY A 780 -89.80 12.43 38.20
CA GLY A 780 -89.29 13.29 37.13
C GLY A 780 -87.89 13.83 37.44
N LEU A 781 -87.73 14.50 38.59
CA LEU A 781 -86.46 15.07 39.04
C LEU A 781 -85.37 14.01 39.24
N THR A 782 -85.69 12.84 39.81
CA THR A 782 -84.72 11.75 39.96
C THR A 782 -84.35 11.10 38.62
N GLN A 783 -85.28 10.99 37.67
CA GLN A 783 -84.95 10.58 36.30
C GLN A 783 -84.10 11.61 35.57
N GLU A 784 -84.34 12.92 35.76
CA GLU A 784 -83.48 13.96 35.21
C GLU A 784 -82.09 13.96 35.83
N LEU A 785 -81.97 13.81 37.15
CA LEU A 785 -80.68 13.65 37.84
C LEU A 785 -79.96 12.39 37.35
N GLN A 786 -80.62 11.25 37.18
CA GLN A 786 -80.01 10.05 36.60
C GLN A 786 -79.56 10.28 35.15
N LYS A 787 -80.35 11.00 34.33
CA LYS A 787 -79.95 11.37 32.97
C LYS A 787 -78.72 12.30 32.97
N ARG A 788 -78.69 13.34 33.81
CA ARG A 788 -77.53 14.25 33.98
C ARG A 788 -76.29 13.50 34.45
N VAL A 789 -76.39 12.74 35.55
CA VAL A 789 -75.27 11.93 36.09
C VAL A 789 -74.78 10.89 35.07
N SER A 790 -75.66 10.30 34.25
CA SER A 790 -75.24 9.40 33.17
C SER A 790 -74.51 10.13 32.03
N ALA A 791 -75.01 11.30 31.61
CA ALA A 791 -74.36 12.14 30.61
C ALA A 791 -73.00 12.72 31.08
N GLU A 792 -72.91 13.14 32.34
CA GLU A 792 -71.68 13.58 33.00
C GLU A 792 -70.67 12.43 33.12
N ARG A 793 -71.13 11.21 33.44
CA ARG A 793 -70.29 10.01 33.49
C ARG A 793 -69.78 9.59 32.12
N ASP A 794 -70.59 9.69 31.08
CA ASP A 794 -70.19 9.43 29.69
C ASP A 794 -69.30 10.54 29.11
N ALA A 795 -69.45 11.79 29.56
CA ALA A 795 -68.54 12.90 29.26
C ALA A 795 -67.20 12.81 30.03
N ALA A 796 -67.21 12.28 31.26
CA ALA A 796 -66.01 12.04 32.05
C ALA A 796 -65.21 10.81 31.55
N GLN A 797 -65.87 9.78 31.00
CA GLN A 797 -65.21 8.58 30.48
C GLN A 797 -64.07 8.85 29.47
N PRO A 798 -64.22 9.71 28.43
CA PRO A 798 -63.11 10.07 27.54
C PRO A 798 -62.04 10.91 28.24
N LEU A 799 -62.39 11.70 29.27
CA LEU A 799 -61.42 12.45 30.07
C LEU A 799 -60.52 11.50 30.88
N VAL A 800 -61.11 10.49 31.55
CA VAL A 800 -60.40 9.44 32.28
C VAL A 800 -59.55 8.57 31.35
N ARG A 801 -60.04 8.26 30.14
CA ARG A 801 -59.21 7.58 29.12
C ARG A 801 -58.03 8.44 28.68
N LYS A 802 -58.22 9.73 28.39
CA LYS A 802 -57.13 10.66 28.08
C LYS A 802 -56.13 10.76 29.22
N ALA A 803 -56.58 10.84 30.47
CA ALA A 803 -55.69 10.88 31.64
C ALA A 803 -54.84 9.60 31.77
N ASN A 804 -55.44 8.42 31.55
CA ASN A 804 -54.70 7.14 31.55
C ASN A 804 -53.76 6.99 30.34
N GLU A 805 -54.14 7.48 29.16
CA GLU A 805 -53.25 7.55 28.01
C GLU A 805 -52.07 8.50 28.27
N SER A 806 -52.31 9.68 28.84
CA SER A 806 -51.26 10.63 29.22
C SER A 806 -50.36 10.04 30.30
N ARG A 807 -50.89 9.34 31.30
CA ARG A 807 -50.09 8.60 32.30
C ARG A 807 -49.22 7.51 31.66
N SER A 808 -49.73 6.78 30.65
CA SER A 808 -48.98 5.77 29.92
C SER A 808 -47.89 6.38 29.01
N LYS A 809 -48.20 7.50 28.34
CA LYS A 809 -47.24 8.30 27.57
C LYS A 809 -46.14 8.84 28.47
N LEU A 810 -46.50 9.46 29.62
CA LEU A 810 -45.56 9.91 30.63
C LEU A 810 -44.67 8.77 31.12
N GLN A 811 -45.22 7.61 31.53
CA GLN A 811 -44.39 6.46 31.93
C GLN A 811 -43.46 5.96 30.82
N THR A 812 -43.85 6.08 29.56
CA THR A 812 -43.00 5.74 28.41
C THR A 812 -41.90 6.77 28.19
N ILE A 813 -42.23 8.07 28.28
CA ILE A 813 -41.29 9.19 28.22
C ILE A 813 -40.31 9.13 29.39
N THR A 814 -40.75 8.90 30.62
CA THR A 814 -39.88 8.73 31.79
C THR A 814 -38.93 7.55 31.63
N ARG A 815 -39.36 6.42 31.06
CA ARG A 815 -38.45 5.31 30.73
C ARG A 815 -37.45 5.69 29.64
N SER A 816 -37.89 6.38 28.59
CA SER A 816 -37.01 6.88 27.53
C SER A 816 -36.01 7.92 28.05
N MET A 817 -36.43 8.75 28.99
CA MET A 817 -35.60 9.75 29.66
C MET A 817 -34.63 9.09 30.64
N MET A 818 -35.03 8.05 31.38
CA MET A 818 -34.12 7.24 32.20
C MET A 818 -33.08 6.51 31.35
N ALA A 819 -33.47 5.99 30.17
CA ALA A 819 -32.54 5.42 29.20
C ALA A 819 -31.56 6.48 28.69
N LEU A 820 -32.06 7.62 28.19
CA LEU A 820 -31.24 8.71 27.68
C LEU A 820 -30.32 9.31 28.76
N VAL A 821 -30.78 9.43 30.01
CA VAL A 821 -29.96 9.85 31.16
C VAL A 821 -28.91 8.79 31.50
N SER A 822 -29.22 7.50 31.37
CA SER A 822 -28.21 6.44 31.55
C SER A 822 -27.15 6.45 30.44
N GLU A 823 -27.56 6.67 29.19
CA GLU A 823 -26.66 6.86 28.04
C GLU A 823 -25.80 8.12 28.20
N LEU A 824 -26.40 9.26 28.55
CA LEU A 824 -25.68 10.50 28.87
C LEU A 824 -24.72 10.32 30.04
N SER A 825 -25.09 9.59 31.09
CA SER A 825 -24.17 9.29 32.22
C SER A 825 -23.02 8.39 31.81
N MET A 826 -23.24 7.46 30.85
CA MET A 826 -22.19 6.66 30.24
C MET A 826 -21.26 7.54 29.40
N TYR A 827 -21.82 8.40 28.54
CA TYR A 827 -21.06 9.32 27.70
C TYR A 827 -20.25 10.32 28.53
N GLN A 828 -20.82 10.87 29.62
CA GLN A 828 -20.12 11.71 30.59
C GLN A 828 -18.99 10.92 31.28
N ALA A 829 -19.23 9.68 31.71
CA ALA A 829 -18.19 8.85 32.31
C ALA A 829 -17.08 8.45 31.31
N THR A 830 -17.37 8.31 30.02
CA THR A 830 -16.34 8.12 28.98
C THR A 830 -15.62 9.41 28.63
N ALA A 831 -16.31 10.56 28.63
CA ALA A 831 -15.69 11.86 28.38
C ALA A 831 -14.70 12.20 29.49
N LEU A 832 -15.10 12.06 30.77
CA LEU A 832 -14.22 12.25 31.91
C LEU A 832 -13.00 11.32 31.87
N LYS A 833 -13.15 10.05 31.46
CA LYS A 833 -12.01 9.13 31.28
C LYS A 833 -11.09 9.54 30.14
N LEU A 834 -11.64 10.02 29.02
CA LEU A 834 -10.85 10.52 27.90
C LEU A 834 -10.17 11.86 28.24
N GLU A 835 -10.76 12.67 29.12
CA GLU A 835 -10.13 13.87 29.69
C GLU A 835 -9.03 13.51 30.70
N GLU A 836 -9.23 12.49 31.55
CA GLU A 836 -8.18 11.91 32.41
C GLU A 836 -7.02 11.36 31.56
N GLU A 837 -7.29 10.47 30.59
CA GLU A 837 -6.30 9.91 29.68
C GLU A 837 -5.56 11.02 28.91
N ARG A 838 -6.29 11.98 28.32
CA ARG A 838 -5.71 13.17 27.67
C ARG A 838 -4.83 13.95 28.64
N SER A 839 -5.27 14.21 29.86
CA SER A 839 -4.49 14.98 30.85
C SER A 839 -3.20 14.25 31.26
N THR A 840 -3.20 12.92 31.33
CA THR A 840 -1.98 12.13 31.59
C THR A 840 -1.03 12.12 30.40
N GLN A 841 -1.55 12.11 29.16
CA GLN A 841 -0.75 12.25 27.94
C GLN A 841 -0.19 13.66 27.78
N GLU A 842 -1.00 14.70 28.04
CA GLU A 842 -0.56 16.10 28.07
C GLU A 842 0.48 16.31 29.16
N TRP A 843 0.30 15.76 30.37
CA TRP A 843 1.30 15.82 31.44
C TRP A 843 2.61 15.10 31.08
N SER A 844 2.54 13.92 30.44
CA SER A 844 3.72 13.20 29.96
C SER A 844 4.42 13.92 28.81
N LEU A 845 3.67 14.60 27.94
CA LEU A 845 4.22 15.42 26.85
C LEU A 845 4.85 16.71 27.40
N ASP A 846 4.24 17.33 28.41
CA ASP A 846 4.77 18.45 29.20
C ASP A 846 6.07 18.06 29.94
N GLU A 847 6.14 16.85 30.50
CA GLU A 847 7.33 16.31 31.16
C GLU A 847 8.45 16.05 30.13
N ALA A 848 8.11 15.44 29.00
CA ALA A 848 9.03 15.23 27.88
C ALA A 848 9.54 16.55 27.26
N GLN A 849 8.68 17.58 27.16
CA GLN A 849 9.08 18.92 26.73
C GLN A 849 10.01 19.58 27.76
N ARG A 850 9.69 19.52 29.06
CA ARG A 850 10.58 20.03 30.12
C ARG A 850 11.92 19.31 30.15
N ALA A 851 11.98 18.01 29.86
CA ALA A 851 13.23 17.28 29.73
C ALA A 851 14.05 17.83 28.54
N VAL A 852 13.43 17.99 27.37
CA VAL A 852 14.07 18.56 26.17
C VAL A 852 14.55 20.01 26.39
N ASP A 853 13.76 20.85 27.06
CA ASP A 853 14.13 22.23 27.41
C ASP A 853 15.30 22.29 28.41
N GLN A 854 15.46 21.27 29.26
CA GLN A 854 16.61 21.08 30.13
C GLN A 854 17.82 20.43 29.42
N GLY A 855 17.67 20.01 28.16
CA GLY A 855 18.69 19.33 27.36
C GLY A 855 18.79 17.82 27.62
N GLU A 856 17.85 17.24 28.34
CA GLU A 856 17.73 15.81 28.59
C GLU A 856 16.81 15.13 27.54
N ALA A 857 16.75 13.81 27.57
CA ALA A 857 15.97 13.03 26.61
C ALA A 857 14.46 13.02 26.96
N PRO A 858 13.55 13.18 25.97
CA PRO A 858 12.11 13.34 26.25
C PRO A 858 11.46 12.12 26.93
N ASN A 859 11.81 10.90 26.49
CA ASN A 859 11.30 9.64 27.04
C ASN A 859 12.47 8.72 27.39
N GLU A 860 12.29 7.74 28.30
CA GLU A 860 13.32 6.72 28.59
C GLU A 860 13.83 6.00 27.32
N GLU A 861 12.96 5.76 26.33
CA GLU A 861 13.37 5.10 25.08
C GLU A 861 14.27 6.01 24.24
N ALA A 862 13.91 7.30 24.13
CA ALA A 862 14.78 8.31 23.52
C ALA A 862 16.08 8.49 24.31
N ALA A 863 16.08 8.30 25.63
CA ALA A 863 17.30 8.33 26.46
C ALA A 863 18.25 7.15 26.13
N ARG A 864 17.69 5.96 25.90
CA ARG A 864 18.43 4.77 25.47
C ARG A 864 18.97 4.94 24.04
N GLU A 865 18.19 5.54 23.13
CA GLU A 865 18.65 5.85 21.76
C GLU A 865 19.73 6.94 21.74
N LEU A 866 19.54 8.03 22.48
CA LEU A 866 20.56 9.08 22.64
C LEU A 866 21.82 8.52 23.27
N SER A 867 21.73 7.68 24.32
CA SER A 867 22.90 6.99 24.89
C SER A 867 23.65 6.12 23.86
N CYS A 868 22.92 5.43 22.98
CA CYS A 868 23.53 4.67 21.88
C CYS A 868 24.19 5.59 20.85
N MET A 869 23.52 6.68 20.46
CA MET A 869 24.01 7.65 19.48
C MET A 869 25.21 8.45 20.01
N GLU A 870 25.24 8.78 21.30
CA GLU A 870 26.37 9.39 21.98
C GLU A 870 27.55 8.42 22.08
N ALA A 871 27.32 7.14 22.40
CA ALA A 871 28.38 6.13 22.36
C ALA A 871 29.02 6.04 20.95
N MET A 872 28.19 5.98 19.90
CA MET A 872 28.66 6.00 18.51
C MET A 872 29.34 7.33 18.13
N ALA A 873 28.81 8.48 18.59
CA ALA A 873 29.40 9.80 18.34
C ALA A 873 30.75 9.94 19.05
N ILE A 874 30.90 9.42 20.27
CA ILE A 874 32.15 9.38 21.03
C ILE A 874 33.17 8.47 20.33
N GLU A 875 32.77 7.33 19.75
CA GLU A 875 33.66 6.52 18.91
C GLU A 875 34.08 7.27 17.64
N ARG A 876 33.12 7.85 16.91
CA ARG A 876 33.38 8.65 15.69
C ARG A 876 34.21 9.91 15.96
N GLN A 877 34.08 10.51 17.14
CA GLN A 877 34.86 11.66 17.58
C GLN A 877 36.25 11.23 18.09
N LYS A 878 36.42 10.01 18.61
CA LYS A 878 37.76 9.40 18.80
C LYS A 878 38.45 9.19 17.45
N GLU A 879 37.77 8.68 16.43
CA GLU A 879 38.30 8.56 15.06
C GLU A 879 38.66 9.91 14.43
N LEU A 880 37.77 10.90 14.56
CA LEU A 880 38.01 12.26 14.05
C LEU A 880 39.12 12.99 14.82
N ASN A 881 39.25 12.80 16.14
CA ASN A 881 40.38 13.33 16.88
C ASN A 881 41.69 12.60 16.53
N LEU A 882 41.65 11.29 16.30
CA LEU A 882 42.81 10.51 15.86
C LEU A 882 43.32 11.00 14.48
N THR A 883 42.42 11.29 13.54
CA THR A 883 42.78 11.86 12.23
C THR A 883 43.16 13.35 12.31
N ARG A 884 42.53 14.16 13.17
CA ARG A 884 42.90 15.57 13.37
C ARG A 884 44.28 15.74 14.03
N TYR A 885 44.65 14.84 14.94
CA TYR A 885 45.99 14.79 15.56
C TYR A 885 47.09 14.42 14.55
N VAL A 886 46.74 13.71 13.46
CA VAL A 886 47.66 13.36 12.36
C VAL A 886 47.91 14.53 11.39
N ILE A 887 47.05 15.55 11.37
CA ILE A 887 47.17 16.70 10.44
C ILE A 887 48.14 17.78 10.96
N HIS A 888 48.41 17.85 12.27
CA HIS A 888 49.04 19.02 12.90
C HIS A 888 50.44 18.80 13.51
N TYR A 889 51.34 18.02 12.88
CA TYR A 889 52.79 18.21 13.04
C TYR A 889 53.61 17.68 11.85
N PRO A 890 54.59 18.43 11.31
CA PRO A 890 55.40 17.97 10.18
C PRO A 890 56.51 16.98 10.61
N ALA A 891 56.53 15.81 9.95
CA ALA A 891 57.68 14.94 9.72
C ALA A 891 58.71 14.73 10.85
N LYS A 892 58.44 13.74 11.74
CA LYS A 892 59.39 12.66 12.17
C LYS A 892 58.78 11.83 13.33
N ASN A 893 58.14 10.71 13.00
CA ASN A 893 57.65 9.76 14.01
C ASN A 893 58.60 8.58 14.19
N THR A 894 59.44 8.63 15.22
CA THR A 894 60.04 7.44 15.84
C THR A 894 59.55 7.31 17.28
N LEU A 895 58.58 6.40 17.46
CA LEU A 895 58.35 5.60 18.67
C LEU A 895 58.30 6.33 20.04
N ARG A 896 57.09 6.48 20.59
CA ARG A 896 56.76 5.80 21.86
C ARG A 896 55.26 5.57 22.04
N THR A 897 54.88 4.32 22.28
CA THR A 897 53.51 3.91 22.67
C THR A 897 53.41 3.69 24.18
N THR A 898 52.18 3.72 24.70
CA THR A 898 51.83 3.45 26.10
C THR A 898 50.71 2.41 26.26
N ALA A 899 50.45 1.61 25.22
CA ALA A 899 49.53 0.48 25.23
C ALA A 899 50.28 -0.84 24.97
N GLU A 900 49.86 -1.93 25.61
CA GLU A 900 50.55 -3.22 25.58
C GLU A 900 50.42 -3.97 24.24
N PRO A 901 51.42 -4.79 23.86
CA PRO A 901 51.49 -5.39 22.52
C PRO A 901 50.58 -6.61 22.36
N ARG A 902 49.85 -6.67 21.23
CA ARG A 902 49.30 -7.94 20.73
C ARG A 902 50.39 -8.72 19.97
N PRO A 903 50.62 -10.01 20.25
CA PRO A 903 51.67 -10.77 19.57
C PRO A 903 51.46 -10.92 18.05
N THR A 904 52.55 -10.73 17.32
CA THR A 904 52.84 -11.30 15.99
C THR A 904 51.80 -11.12 14.86
N ALA A 905 51.87 -9.98 14.18
CA ALA A 905 51.72 -9.91 12.72
C ALA A 905 52.79 -8.95 12.17
N TYR A 906 53.57 -9.38 11.19
CA TYR A 906 54.89 -8.77 10.89
C TYR A 906 54.85 -7.98 9.56
N ILE A 907 54.83 -6.65 9.65
CA ILE A 907 55.12 -5.75 8.52
C ILE A 907 56.57 -5.27 8.69
N PRO A 908 57.50 -5.60 7.77
CA PRO A 908 58.85 -5.04 7.78
C PRO A 908 58.88 -3.65 7.15
N ASP A 909 59.58 -2.71 7.77
CA ASP A 909 59.77 -1.36 7.24
C ASP A 909 60.79 -1.26 6.09
N GLU A 910 60.60 -0.22 5.26
CA GLU A 910 61.49 0.38 4.25
C GLU A 910 62.13 -0.54 3.18
N GLY A 911 61.55 -0.49 1.96
CA GLY A 911 62.09 -1.17 0.77
C GLY A 911 61.35 -0.90 -0.54
N LEU A 912 61.25 0.37 -0.95
CA LEU A 912 60.50 0.91 -2.11
C LEU A 912 58.95 0.93 -1.98
N GLY A 913 58.39 2.13 -2.12
CA GLY A 913 57.22 2.47 -2.97
C GLY A 913 55.89 1.71 -2.82
N LEU A 914 54.84 2.46 -2.45
CA LEU A 914 53.40 2.13 -2.56
C LEU A 914 52.91 1.01 -1.63
N GLY A 915 52.46 1.40 -0.44
CA GLY A 915 51.65 0.55 0.43
C GLY A 915 50.21 0.43 -0.10
N LEU A 916 49.79 -0.79 -0.45
CA LEU A 916 48.39 -1.14 -0.72
C LEU A 916 48.02 -2.38 0.11
N PRO A 917 46.99 -2.31 0.98
CA PRO A 917 46.53 -3.49 1.71
C PRO A 917 45.84 -4.47 0.76
N LYS A 918 46.24 -5.75 0.80
CA LYS A 918 45.49 -6.82 0.11
C LYS A 918 44.13 -7.01 0.79
N PRO A 919 43.02 -7.08 0.05
CA PRO A 919 41.74 -7.53 0.62
C PRO A 919 41.86 -8.99 1.07
N PHE A 920 41.11 -9.36 2.10
CA PHE A 920 40.97 -10.76 2.49
C PHE A 920 40.28 -11.56 1.37
N GLY A 921 40.75 -12.78 1.11
CA GLY A 921 39.99 -13.75 0.31
C GLY A 921 38.71 -14.16 1.04
N GLY A 922 37.77 -14.80 0.32
CA GLY A 922 36.37 -15.01 0.74
C GLY A 922 36.09 -15.89 1.97
N MET A 923 37.09 -16.14 2.84
CA MET A 923 36.97 -16.84 4.12
C MET A 923 37.87 -16.13 5.16
N PRO A 924 37.36 -15.16 5.94
CA PRO A 924 38.11 -14.59 7.06
C PRO A 924 38.17 -15.58 8.24
N PRO A 925 39.22 -15.56 9.08
CA PRO A 925 39.35 -16.47 10.22
C PRO A 925 38.28 -16.18 11.29
N PHE A 926 37.51 -17.21 11.64
CA PHE A 926 36.41 -17.11 12.60
C PHE A 926 36.92 -16.91 14.04
N LYS A 927 36.36 -15.91 14.73
CA LYS A 927 36.53 -15.72 16.18
C LYS A 927 35.47 -16.57 16.90
N PRO A 928 35.84 -17.47 17.83
CA PRO A 928 34.85 -18.28 18.56
C PRO A 928 33.89 -17.36 19.33
N THR A 929 32.59 -17.56 19.10
CA THR A 929 31.52 -16.84 19.80
C THR A 929 31.42 -17.32 21.25
N LEU A 930 31.20 -16.37 22.16
CA LEU A 930 30.71 -16.69 23.51
C LEU A 930 29.28 -17.24 23.40
N PRO A 931 28.87 -18.18 24.29
CA PRO A 931 27.51 -18.71 24.27
C PRO A 931 26.51 -17.59 24.60
N GLY A 932 25.57 -17.34 23.69
CA GLY A 932 24.49 -16.38 23.92
C GLY A 932 23.47 -16.91 24.92
N SER A 933 22.84 -16.01 25.69
CA SER A 933 21.85 -16.32 26.75
C SER A 933 20.49 -16.80 26.24
N THR A 934 20.40 -17.26 24.99
CA THR A 934 19.18 -17.72 24.31
C THR A 934 19.18 -19.22 23.99
N MET A 935 20.01 -19.99 24.71
CA MET A 935 19.87 -21.45 24.80
C MET A 935 18.63 -21.81 25.63
N ARG A 936 17.80 -22.72 25.10
CA ARG A 936 16.51 -23.11 25.68
C ARG A 936 16.67 -23.75 27.05
N HIS A 937 15.95 -23.24 28.04
CA HIS A 937 15.55 -24.03 29.21
C HIS A 937 14.12 -24.55 29.05
N THR A 938 13.85 -25.72 29.63
CA THR A 938 12.58 -26.45 29.54
C THR A 938 11.51 -25.83 30.43
N LEU A 939 10.25 -25.95 30.02
CA LEU A 939 9.09 -25.74 30.90
C LEU A 939 9.19 -26.68 32.12
N SER A 940 9.31 -26.10 33.31
CA SER A 940 9.04 -26.78 34.58
C SER A 940 7.55 -26.63 34.91
N ILE A 941 6.88 -27.75 35.10
CA ILE A 941 5.53 -27.78 35.68
C ILE A 941 5.69 -27.71 37.19
N GLU A 942 5.06 -26.73 37.83
CA GLU A 942 4.71 -26.81 39.25
C GLU A 942 3.20 -26.54 39.38
N GLU A 943 2.56 -27.25 40.31
CA GLU A 943 1.12 -27.19 40.53
C GLU A 943 0.75 -26.12 41.58
N ARG A 944 -0.52 -25.73 41.56
CA ARG A 944 -1.36 -25.34 42.73
C ARG A 944 -0.65 -24.83 44.00
N ASP A 945 -1.09 -23.67 44.49
CA ASP A 945 -2.05 -23.77 45.60
C ASP A 945 -2.98 -22.55 45.76
N CYS A 946 -4.05 -22.79 46.51
CA CYS A 946 -5.24 -21.97 46.69
C CYS A 946 -5.03 -20.58 47.31
N LEU A 947 -5.74 -19.58 46.77
CA LEU A 947 -6.96 -19.04 47.42
C LEU A 947 -7.93 -18.43 46.40
#